data_AF-A0A1X0RTY5-F1
#
_entry.id   AF-A0A1X0RTY5-F1
#
_cell.length_a   1.000
_cell.length_b   1.000
_cell.length_c   1.000
_cell.angle_alpha   90.00
_cell.angle_beta   90.00
_cell.angle_gamma   90.00
#
_symmetry.space_group_name_H-M   'P 1'
#
loop_
_entity.id
_entity.type
_entity.pdbx_description
1 polymer ?
#
loop_
_entity_poly.entity_id
_entity_poly.type
_entity_poly.pdbx_seq_one_letter_code
_entity_poly.pdbx_strand_id
1 'polypeptide(L)'
;MHKSSIVNHTNTTDFIKALREAKHGQYLYQLRFSLPEEFYRDVIGDVKTYRIRNFIPDFLYIKEDPATKIKKILIIDAKSSNNMSSTHQFQVVSYAFLIDYLIRDMPDLEVDALGGVWLPEDMEKPQMFRIDLVMGKIKLFYKKKLIDILKSSKPEWNLGAKCSTCSFYAQCKEDAKGTVKQLPYMNWEKLSMIRESTPEDIEDLSGLLQNMSLHEHSFTRDMTNIQQYILSYESKKPIFLGHVTTSTAKDVDHAIYTSFLVDTYSRKPYAYAFHIFDFEEGVFLQDSFSFCVNASAYQLDDDKDNDAYCKFTDEFINHLSTLLNFMDRRRSRCLFYVYSNKTRDAIGSFLYDLIASKGKRLVSLQNKRRIEILEAAAKCLVTLFQGVDLLGLSTPIAFPCMEEDQKLVGVERFVSIENLLEQNIALPASVCYELSDAVEWMASAYIKKGISLDSLYDESIHKQWLKREENGSNGEQVVQLVVQKLLDQLNWLHAVMETYWMLANDYMESNCIELFPLPCIPFKWPETRYFNHSILAKLTYFKQLECISACNTCRRDPIADLDMLRGHKMFQPSSSLILGFKSEHRLSKFEVSLQFEVIDTGDGCDLKEKLDRLVFNDWHQYILVPDNYQDVIEVARYSHLLHMNTSKYKKKGVTCVNISHVDIDERRLTLTKLGTLGKPAPKYRLYKRYIDFNTQKCLDAITRIDKEDEFMDMIDLLNDPNGWSRENVFDDIGLNSSSEAQESLSTFNMSSSQKAIATSIIQRRLQIIWGPPGSGKTEFLSRFINWYILNFVRCNGLTDLMIGVTAFTNASILNLLKRIEDIQKQYGLEDLFSIIFATYDTKEDSESAIKYVKWRESLTVVNKLKKESGIRVFVIGATVYSWNNIKDNWKSFKGCRMMLIDEGSQLLVSDALLAIKCLSFPRCRLIVAGDHMQLGPILANDYSKLIVSAKDPLLYGSIQQCLMRTEHNDAISTRAFLLQKDSVNDFGPNTLQLKDNWRMNDEMNRFFKLVYGPDLISRNPERKLKLREKDMKDDLVRSILDPSRAISLVNVQVPVYLISQMQEVEANIVCKLVDAYLGSLKEPSMPVRQDAPKVMVIAPYVKQCVAIKRRLNNVSDKILVGTVDKMQGQESDLIIACYVCKLNDYRNDFLVDFRRWNVTLSRAKCKVVVLAIDSLFEQNVHKQIVKSLGSSNFEPVDGLALLCLLNEWTTQRKSSHVWVVE
;
A
#
# COMPACT_ATOMS: atom_id res chain seq x y z
N MET A 1 -34.04 9.12 -3.41
CA MET A 1 -34.95 8.54 -2.40
C MET A 1 -35.02 9.35 -1.09
N HIS A 2 -33.99 10.10 -0.67
CA HIS A 2 -33.97 10.82 0.63
C HIS A 2 -34.78 12.12 0.72
N LYS A 3 -35.39 12.63 -0.36
CA LYS A 3 -36.11 13.93 -0.31
C LYS A 3 -37.29 13.95 0.67
N SER A 4 -37.92 12.81 0.95
CA SER A 4 -39.04 12.69 1.89
C SER A 4 -38.63 12.64 3.37
N SER A 5 -37.35 12.40 3.67
CA SER A 5 -36.80 12.33 5.04
C SER A 5 -35.97 13.55 5.43
N ILE A 6 -35.73 14.49 4.51
CA ILE A 6 -34.97 15.73 4.76
C ILE A 6 -35.91 16.84 5.25
N VAL A 7 -35.56 17.41 6.40
CA VAL A 7 -36.18 18.63 6.95
C VAL A 7 -35.19 19.78 6.80
N ASN A 8 -35.57 20.81 6.03
CA ASN A 8 -34.73 21.97 5.78
C ASN A 8 -34.79 22.95 6.97
N HIS A 9 -33.64 23.18 7.61
CA HIS A 9 -33.49 24.07 8.76
C HIS A 9 -32.64 25.32 8.47
N THR A 10 -32.41 25.69 7.21
CA THR A 10 -31.60 26.87 6.83
C THR A 10 -32.02 28.16 7.53
N ASN A 11 -33.32 28.32 7.82
CA ASN A 11 -33.89 29.48 8.51
C ASN A 11 -34.24 29.23 10.00
N THR A 12 -33.91 28.05 10.54
CA THR A 12 -34.22 27.72 11.95
C THR A 12 -33.22 28.37 12.89
N THR A 13 -33.72 29.05 13.93
CA THR A 13 -32.90 29.75 14.94
C THR A 13 -32.79 29.01 16.26
N ASP A 14 -33.76 28.15 16.60
CA ASP A 14 -33.77 27.33 17.81
C ASP A 14 -33.39 25.87 17.49
N PHE A 15 -32.10 25.56 17.59
CA PHE A 15 -31.61 24.21 17.33
C PHE A 15 -32.01 23.20 18.40
N ILE A 16 -32.25 23.64 19.65
CA ILE A 16 -32.64 22.75 20.75
C ILE A 16 -34.02 22.16 20.47
N LYS A 17 -34.96 23.01 20.06
CA LYS A 17 -36.29 22.57 19.66
C LYS A 17 -36.22 21.61 18.47
N ALA A 18 -35.45 21.96 17.44
CA ALA A 18 -35.29 21.12 16.25
C ALA A 18 -34.74 19.72 16.59
N LEU A 19 -33.74 19.62 17.46
CA LEU A 19 -33.16 18.34 17.88
C LEU A 19 -34.14 17.48 18.71
N ARG A 20 -34.93 18.10 19.61
CA ARG A 20 -35.91 17.38 20.43
C ARG A 20 -37.07 16.82 19.60
N GLU A 21 -37.54 17.60 18.62
CA GLU A 21 -38.67 17.23 17.76
C GLU A 21 -38.28 16.21 16.66
N ALA A 22 -36.98 16.04 16.41
CA ALA A 22 -36.50 15.15 15.36
C ALA A 22 -36.82 13.67 15.65
N LYS A 23 -37.27 12.97 14.62
CA LYS A 23 -37.70 11.56 14.65
C LYS A 23 -36.62 10.66 14.05
N HIS A 24 -36.63 9.39 14.46
CA HIS A 24 -35.80 8.35 13.86
C HIS A 24 -35.95 8.32 12.32
N GLY A 25 -34.84 8.24 11.60
CA GLY A 25 -34.80 8.21 10.14
C GLY A 25 -34.85 9.58 9.44
N GLN A 26 -34.83 10.69 10.20
CA GLN A 26 -34.85 12.05 9.63
C GLN A 26 -33.44 12.63 9.44
N TYR A 27 -33.30 13.43 8.38
CA TYR A 27 -32.14 14.28 8.11
C TYR A 27 -32.49 15.74 8.40
N LEU A 28 -31.73 16.40 9.26
CA LEU A 28 -31.82 17.85 9.49
C LEU A 28 -30.78 18.54 8.61
N TYR A 29 -31.21 19.32 7.62
CA TYR A 29 -30.33 19.98 6.67
C TYR A 29 -30.05 21.43 7.05
N GLN A 30 -28.77 21.83 7.04
CA GLN A 30 -28.31 23.21 7.30
C GLN A 30 -28.80 23.80 8.64
N LEU A 31 -28.87 22.97 9.69
CA LEU A 31 -29.24 23.44 11.03
C LEU A 31 -28.12 24.28 11.63
N ARG A 32 -28.45 25.51 12.03
CA ARG A 32 -27.49 26.49 12.55
C ARG A 32 -27.31 26.36 14.06
N PHE A 33 -26.05 26.29 14.51
CA PHE A 33 -25.70 26.22 15.92
C PHE A 33 -24.95 27.48 16.38
N SER A 34 -25.09 27.79 17.67
CA SER A 34 -24.34 28.82 18.37
C SER A 34 -23.84 28.28 19.71
N LEU A 35 -22.63 28.69 20.12
CA LEU A 35 -22.01 28.25 21.37
C LEU A 35 -22.26 29.28 22.48
N PRO A 36 -22.63 28.85 23.69
CA PRO A 36 -22.86 29.76 24.79
C PRO A 36 -21.52 30.13 25.49
N GLU A 37 -21.51 31.20 26.29
CA GLU A 37 -20.29 31.71 26.94
C GLU A 37 -19.64 30.70 27.90
N GLU A 38 -20.45 29.83 28.53
CA GLU A 38 -19.98 28.76 29.41
C GLU A 38 -19.04 27.79 28.69
N PHE A 39 -19.23 27.55 27.39
CA PHE A 39 -18.33 26.66 26.62
C PHE A 39 -16.88 27.13 26.67
N TYR A 40 -16.65 28.44 26.51
CA TYR A 40 -15.30 29.00 26.49
C TYR A 40 -14.64 28.96 27.88
N ARG A 41 -15.45 29.02 28.93
CA ARG A 41 -14.97 28.91 30.32
C ARG A 41 -14.66 27.46 30.69
N ASP A 42 -15.60 26.56 30.45
CA ASP A 42 -15.59 25.20 30.98
C ASP A 42 -14.76 24.25 30.10
N VAL A 43 -14.78 24.46 28.78
CA VAL A 43 -14.13 23.57 27.82
C VAL A 43 -12.81 24.16 27.33
N ILE A 44 -12.81 25.41 26.88
CA ILE A 44 -11.61 26.04 26.31
C ILE A 44 -10.64 26.52 27.39
N GLY A 45 -11.16 27.04 28.51
CA GLY A 45 -10.33 27.63 29.57
C GLY A 45 -9.79 29.04 29.22
N ASP A 46 -10.22 29.62 28.11
CA ASP A 46 -9.86 30.97 27.66
C ASP A 46 -11.07 31.65 27.01
N VAL A 47 -11.54 32.72 27.66
CA VAL A 47 -12.75 33.44 27.28
C VAL A 47 -12.45 34.65 26.40
N LYS A 48 -11.18 35.02 26.15
CA LYS A 48 -10.86 36.28 25.45
C LYS A 48 -10.22 36.08 24.08
N THR A 49 -9.53 34.97 23.85
CA THR A 49 -8.68 34.83 22.66
C THR A 49 -9.46 34.68 21.36
N TYR A 50 -10.54 33.87 21.35
CA TYR A 50 -11.36 33.71 20.15
C TYR A 50 -12.82 33.41 20.47
N ARG A 51 -13.69 33.67 19.48
CA ARG A 51 -15.09 33.29 19.46
C ARG A 51 -15.42 32.63 18.14
N ILE A 52 -15.95 31.42 18.21
CA ILE A 52 -16.57 30.76 17.05
C ILE A 52 -17.91 31.44 16.85
N ARG A 53 -18.16 31.92 15.62
CA ARG A 53 -19.48 32.43 15.23
C ARG A 53 -20.48 31.26 15.14
N ASN A 54 -21.47 31.37 14.27
CA ASN A 54 -22.35 30.25 14.01
C ASN A 54 -21.64 29.20 13.16
N PHE A 55 -21.87 27.93 13.46
CA PHE A 55 -21.43 26.82 12.62
C PHE A 55 -22.66 26.05 12.11
N ILE A 56 -22.53 25.49 10.91
CA ILE A 56 -23.64 24.88 10.18
C ILE A 56 -23.13 23.56 9.60
N PRO A 57 -23.43 22.42 10.24
CA PRO A 57 -23.26 21.12 9.60
C PRO A 57 -24.20 21.00 8.40
N ASP A 58 -23.76 20.31 7.35
CA ASP A 58 -24.61 20.12 6.17
C ASP A 58 -25.83 19.25 6.52
N PHE A 59 -25.61 18.11 7.18
CA PHE A 59 -26.67 17.17 7.56
C PHE A 59 -26.46 16.57 8.96
N LEU A 60 -27.56 16.41 9.70
CA LEU A 60 -27.63 15.62 10.93
C LEU A 60 -28.66 14.52 10.75
N TYR A 61 -28.23 13.25 10.81
CA TYR A 61 -29.12 12.10 10.71
C TYR A 61 -29.45 11.54 12.09
N ILE A 62 -30.75 11.36 12.37
CA ILE A 62 -31.22 10.86 13.67
C ILE A 62 -31.45 9.36 13.58
N LYS A 63 -30.65 8.59 14.33
CA LYS A 63 -30.83 7.15 14.50
C LYS A 63 -31.31 6.82 15.91
N GLU A 64 -31.83 5.62 16.11
CA GLU A 64 -32.25 5.11 17.42
C GLU A 64 -31.42 3.86 17.73
N ASP A 65 -30.85 3.79 18.92
CA ASP A 65 -30.12 2.61 19.36
C ASP A 65 -31.12 1.45 19.61
N PRO A 66 -30.97 0.30 18.95
CA PRO A 66 -31.92 -0.80 19.09
C PRO A 66 -31.96 -1.39 20.49
N ALA A 67 -30.85 -1.31 21.25
CA ALA A 67 -30.74 -1.84 22.61
C ALA A 67 -31.16 -0.83 23.67
N THR A 68 -30.64 0.41 23.59
CA THR A 68 -30.85 1.41 24.65
C THR A 68 -32.03 2.35 24.39
N LYS A 69 -32.56 2.39 23.17
CA LYS A 69 -33.63 3.32 22.73
C LYS A 69 -33.25 4.81 22.76
N ILE A 70 -31.99 5.13 23.04
CA ILE A 70 -31.44 6.49 23.00
C ILE A 70 -31.33 6.93 21.53
N LYS A 71 -31.69 8.19 21.24
CA LYS A 71 -31.49 8.77 19.90
C LYS A 71 -30.03 9.18 19.74
N LYS A 72 -29.42 8.78 18.63
CA LYS A 72 -28.05 9.15 18.29
C LYS A 72 -28.03 10.08 17.09
N ILE A 73 -27.18 11.10 17.15
CA ILE A 73 -26.98 12.10 16.09
C ILE A 73 -25.76 11.71 15.28
N LEU A 74 -25.98 11.28 14.04
CA LEU A 74 -24.93 11.03 13.06
C LEU A 74 -24.68 12.30 12.25
N ILE A 75 -23.47 12.86 12.35
CA ILE A 75 -23.10 14.10 11.67
C ILE A 75 -22.51 13.79 10.30
N ILE A 76 -23.04 14.42 9.25
CA ILE A 76 -22.64 14.19 7.86
C ILE A 76 -22.34 15.51 7.17
N ASP A 77 -21.17 15.60 6.51
CA ASP A 77 -20.72 16.77 5.75
C ASP A 77 -20.60 16.40 4.26
N ALA A 78 -20.97 17.29 3.35
CA ALA A 78 -20.91 17.04 1.91
C ALA A 78 -19.70 17.71 1.27
N LYS A 79 -18.97 16.97 0.42
CA LYS A 79 -17.77 17.49 -0.27
C LYS A 79 -17.77 17.15 -1.74
N SER A 80 -17.20 18.05 -2.54
CA SER A 80 -16.94 17.84 -3.97
C SER A 80 -15.68 17.01 -4.26
N SER A 81 -14.93 16.64 -3.24
CA SER A 81 -13.74 15.78 -3.33
C SER A 81 -14.10 14.33 -3.64
N ASN A 82 -13.26 13.63 -4.40
CA ASN A 82 -13.41 12.19 -4.69
C ASN A 82 -13.33 11.31 -3.45
N ASN A 83 -12.36 11.61 -2.57
CA ASN A 83 -12.07 10.79 -1.41
C ASN A 83 -12.27 11.59 -0.12
N MET A 84 -12.62 10.90 0.96
CA MET A 84 -12.58 11.47 2.30
C MET A 84 -11.14 11.81 2.68
N SER A 85 -10.96 12.99 3.27
CA SER A 85 -9.66 13.48 3.71
C SER A 85 -9.67 13.75 5.21
N SER A 86 -8.48 13.86 5.81
CA SER A 86 -8.36 14.20 7.24
C SER A 86 -8.95 15.58 7.57
N THR A 87 -9.06 16.51 6.61
CA THR A 87 -9.70 17.81 6.83
C THR A 87 -11.22 17.67 6.89
N HIS A 88 -11.82 16.75 6.10
CA HIS A 88 -13.25 16.45 6.20
C HIS A 88 -13.58 15.80 7.54
N GLN A 89 -12.78 14.81 7.96
CA GLN A 89 -12.93 14.18 9.28
C GLN A 89 -12.77 15.20 10.41
N PHE A 90 -11.79 16.10 10.30
CA PHE A 90 -11.57 17.18 11.27
C PHE A 90 -12.81 18.07 11.40
N GLN A 91 -13.47 18.42 10.29
CA GLN A 91 -14.67 19.24 10.28
C GLN A 91 -15.85 18.54 10.96
N VAL A 92 -16.14 17.29 10.58
CA VAL A 92 -17.22 16.47 11.18
C VAL A 92 -16.98 16.25 12.68
N VAL A 93 -15.75 15.93 13.09
CA VAL A 93 -15.40 15.70 14.51
C VAL A 93 -15.38 17.02 15.29
N SER A 94 -15.07 18.15 14.64
CA SER A 94 -15.26 19.47 15.24
C SER A 94 -16.73 19.72 15.53
N TYR A 95 -17.64 19.44 14.59
CA TYR A 95 -19.08 19.53 14.86
C TYR A 95 -19.49 18.58 15.99
N ALA A 96 -18.99 17.34 16.00
CA ALA A 96 -19.26 16.38 17.07
C ALA A 96 -18.85 16.93 18.44
N PHE A 97 -17.61 17.42 18.56
CA PHE A 97 -17.08 18.01 19.80
C PHE A 97 -17.91 19.20 20.29
N LEU A 98 -18.35 20.07 19.38
CA LEU A 98 -19.15 21.23 19.71
C LEU A 98 -20.59 20.85 20.10
N ILE A 99 -21.22 19.95 19.34
CA ILE A 99 -22.59 19.50 19.57
C ILE A 99 -22.69 18.66 20.85
N ASP A 100 -21.70 17.79 21.12
CA ASP A 100 -21.63 16.97 22.34
C ASP A 100 -21.74 17.83 23.61
N TYR A 101 -21.07 18.99 23.63
CA TYR A 101 -21.22 19.95 24.72
C TYR A 101 -22.63 20.58 24.78
N LEU A 102 -23.23 20.90 23.63
CA LEU A 102 -24.54 21.54 23.54
C LEU A 102 -25.70 20.62 23.95
N ILE A 103 -25.53 19.30 23.82
CA ILE A 103 -26.57 18.30 24.16
C ILE A 103 -26.36 17.65 25.52
N ARG A 104 -25.35 18.04 26.32
CA ARG A 104 -25.03 17.41 27.61
C ARG A 104 -26.20 17.33 28.59
N ASP A 105 -27.15 18.28 28.48
CA ASP A 105 -28.34 18.37 29.33
C ASP A 105 -29.57 17.68 28.68
N MET A 106 -29.38 16.91 27.61
CA MET A 106 -30.40 16.15 26.90
C MET A 106 -30.09 14.63 27.01
N PRO A 107 -30.51 13.95 28.09
CA PRO A 107 -30.10 12.56 28.36
C PRO A 107 -30.62 11.55 27.32
N ASP A 108 -31.66 11.91 26.55
CA ASP A 108 -32.24 11.06 25.51
C ASP A 108 -31.52 11.19 24.15
N LEU A 109 -30.49 12.05 24.07
CA LEU A 109 -29.72 12.34 22.87
C LEU A 109 -28.22 12.14 23.10
N GLU A 110 -27.55 11.48 22.16
CA GLU A 110 -26.10 11.30 22.18
C GLU A 110 -25.52 11.58 20.78
N VAL A 111 -24.29 12.06 20.70
CA VAL A 111 -23.56 12.07 19.42
C VAL A 111 -23.13 10.65 19.08
N ASP A 112 -23.35 10.24 17.84
CA ASP A 112 -22.93 8.92 17.38
C ASP A 112 -21.39 8.77 17.48
N ALA A 113 -20.91 7.56 17.76
CA ALA A 113 -19.47 7.26 17.70
C ALA A 113 -18.92 7.30 16.27
N LEU A 114 -19.81 7.30 15.27
CA LEU A 114 -19.51 7.44 13.85
C LEU A 114 -19.87 8.83 13.31
N GLY A 115 -19.08 9.30 12.35
CA GLY A 115 -19.37 10.46 11.51
C GLY A 115 -19.33 10.09 10.04
N GLY A 116 -19.95 10.89 9.17
CA GLY A 116 -20.05 10.62 7.74
C GLY A 116 -19.56 11.77 6.86
N VAL A 117 -19.09 11.45 5.66
CA VAL A 117 -18.83 12.42 4.59
C VAL A 117 -19.51 11.94 3.32
N TRP A 118 -20.39 12.75 2.74
CA TRP A 118 -20.95 12.49 1.41
C TRP A 118 -19.98 12.95 0.34
N LEU A 119 -19.67 12.03 -0.59
CA LEU A 119 -18.73 12.24 -1.69
C LEU A 119 -19.45 12.02 -3.02
N PRO A 120 -18.99 12.61 -4.14
CA PRO A 120 -19.68 12.50 -5.42
C PRO A 120 -19.67 11.08 -6.00
N GLU A 121 -18.79 10.21 -5.52
CA GLU A 121 -18.66 8.80 -5.96
C GLU A 121 -19.81 7.91 -5.46
N ASP A 122 -20.36 8.18 -4.28
CA ASP A 122 -21.51 7.47 -3.69
C ASP A 122 -22.54 8.49 -3.18
N MET A 123 -23.51 8.79 -4.05
CA MET A 123 -24.60 9.73 -3.76
C MET A 123 -25.71 9.11 -2.91
N GLU A 124 -25.67 7.79 -2.65
CA GLU A 124 -26.71 7.09 -1.89
C GLU A 124 -26.36 6.99 -0.41
N LYS A 125 -25.07 6.79 -0.08
CA LYS A 125 -24.59 6.59 1.29
C LYS A 125 -23.33 7.42 1.58
N PRO A 126 -23.24 8.07 2.75
CA PRO A 126 -22.01 8.75 3.15
C PRO A 126 -20.94 7.74 3.58
N GLN A 127 -19.67 8.08 3.34
CA GLN A 127 -18.54 7.32 3.83
C GLN A 127 -18.37 7.55 5.33
N MET A 128 -18.44 6.47 6.12
CA MET A 128 -18.40 6.55 7.59
C MET A 128 -16.99 6.41 8.17
N PHE A 129 -16.74 7.03 9.32
CA PHE A 129 -15.51 6.87 10.10
C PHE A 129 -15.75 7.05 11.60
N ARG A 130 -14.80 6.58 12.42
CA ARG A 130 -14.87 6.64 13.89
C ARG A 130 -14.42 8.01 14.42
N ILE A 131 -15.30 8.67 15.16
CA ILE A 131 -15.07 10.03 15.70
C ILE A 131 -14.04 10.01 16.84
N ASP A 132 -14.06 8.99 17.69
CA ASP A 132 -13.17 8.82 18.84
C ASP A 132 -11.68 8.80 18.45
N LEU A 133 -11.36 8.24 17.27
CA LEU A 133 -9.98 8.20 16.75
C LEU A 133 -9.39 9.60 16.45
N VAL A 134 -10.25 10.61 16.30
CA VAL A 134 -9.88 12.00 15.96
C VAL A 134 -10.18 12.97 17.10
N MET A 135 -11.12 12.63 17.99
CA MET A 135 -11.67 13.51 19.05
C MET A 135 -10.59 14.11 19.96
N GLY A 136 -9.65 13.30 20.47
CA GLY A 136 -8.57 13.79 21.35
C GLY A 136 -7.76 14.91 20.70
N LYS A 137 -7.65 14.88 19.38
CA LYS A 137 -6.87 15.83 18.61
C LYS A 137 -7.63 17.14 18.33
N ILE A 138 -8.94 17.06 18.11
CA ILE A 138 -9.82 18.24 18.04
C ILE A 138 -9.77 19.01 19.36
N LYS A 139 -9.84 18.29 20.49
CA LYS A 139 -9.73 18.89 21.83
C LYS A 139 -8.41 19.64 21.99
N LEU A 140 -7.28 19.03 21.60
CA LEU A 140 -5.96 19.68 21.66
C LEU A 140 -5.88 20.94 20.77
N PHE A 141 -6.48 20.91 19.58
CA PHE A 141 -6.46 22.05 18.66
C PHE A 141 -7.19 23.26 19.26
N TYR A 142 -8.45 23.10 19.66
CA TYR A 142 -9.26 24.20 20.18
C TYR A 142 -8.75 24.71 21.54
N LYS A 143 -8.34 23.82 22.44
CA LYS A 143 -7.93 24.19 23.80
C LYS A 143 -6.52 24.78 23.91
N LYS A 144 -5.66 24.55 22.92
CA LYS A 144 -4.24 24.94 23.01
C LYS A 144 -3.72 25.57 21.72
N LYS A 145 -3.63 24.79 20.63
CA LYS A 145 -2.95 25.25 19.42
C LYS A 145 -3.54 26.52 18.81
N LEU A 146 -4.87 26.61 18.73
CA LEU A 146 -5.53 27.79 18.15
C LEU A 146 -5.28 29.05 18.99
N ILE A 147 -5.24 28.91 20.32
CA ILE A 147 -4.93 30.01 21.24
C ILE A 147 -3.49 30.47 21.02
N ASP A 148 -2.55 29.53 20.96
CA ASP A 148 -1.13 29.81 20.76
C ASP A 148 -0.90 30.54 19.42
N ILE A 149 -1.58 30.11 18.35
CA ILE A 149 -1.51 30.75 17.03
C ILE A 149 -2.03 32.19 17.08
N LEU A 150 -3.20 32.41 17.69
CA LEU A 150 -3.86 33.73 17.70
C LEU A 150 -3.17 34.74 18.64
N LYS A 151 -2.47 34.26 19.68
CA LYS A 151 -1.68 35.12 20.57
C LYS A 151 -0.31 35.48 20.00
N SER A 152 0.17 34.75 19.00
CA SER A 152 1.47 35.03 18.39
C SER A 152 1.41 36.32 17.58
N SER A 153 2.38 37.22 17.81
CA SER A 153 2.55 38.45 17.02
C SER A 153 3.19 38.20 15.65
N LYS A 154 3.85 37.06 15.48
CA LYS A 154 4.43 36.57 14.22
C LYS A 154 4.03 35.09 14.07
N PRO A 155 2.76 34.79 13.71
CA PRO A 155 2.33 33.41 13.55
C PRO A 155 3.13 32.77 12.41
N GLU A 156 3.58 31.54 12.64
CA GLU A 156 4.28 30.78 11.62
C GLU A 156 3.30 30.36 10.52
N TRP A 157 3.59 30.71 9.28
CA TRP A 157 2.73 30.43 8.12
C TRP A 157 3.58 30.11 6.89
N ASN A 158 3.03 29.30 5.99
CA ASN A 158 3.69 28.87 4.76
C ASN A 158 2.76 29.09 3.55
N LEU A 159 3.34 29.50 2.42
CA LEU A 159 2.68 29.58 1.12
C LEU A 159 3.15 28.41 0.25
N GLY A 160 2.24 27.69 -0.38
CA GLY A 160 2.61 26.60 -1.27
C GLY A 160 1.56 26.33 -2.33
N ALA A 161 1.82 25.38 -3.23
CA ALA A 161 0.98 25.09 -4.38
C ALA A 161 -0.51 24.83 -4.04
N LYS A 162 -0.81 24.27 -2.86
CA LYS A 162 -2.19 24.03 -2.39
C LYS A 162 -2.98 25.31 -2.11
N CYS A 163 -2.29 26.44 -1.91
CA CYS A 163 -2.91 27.73 -1.68
C CYS A 163 -3.40 28.38 -2.98
N SER A 164 -3.00 27.88 -4.16
CA SER A 164 -3.38 28.47 -5.47
C SER A 164 -4.88 28.60 -5.69
N THR A 165 -5.69 27.76 -5.04
CA THR A 165 -7.15 27.79 -5.10
C THR A 165 -7.81 28.61 -3.98
N CYS A 166 -7.02 29.23 -3.11
CA CYS A 166 -7.51 30.07 -2.02
C CYS A 166 -7.88 31.47 -2.52
N SER A 167 -9.00 32.01 -2.06
CA SER A 167 -9.41 33.39 -2.35
C SER A 167 -8.40 34.45 -1.88
N PHE A 168 -7.55 34.10 -0.91
CA PHE A 168 -6.50 34.98 -0.37
C PHE A 168 -5.13 34.74 -1.02
N TYR A 169 -5.01 33.87 -2.02
CA TYR A 169 -3.71 33.49 -2.61
C TYR A 169 -2.93 34.69 -3.13
N ALA A 170 -3.59 35.61 -3.85
CA ALA A 170 -2.95 36.82 -4.36
C ALA A 170 -2.38 37.68 -3.23
N GLN A 171 -3.14 37.86 -2.15
CA GLN A 171 -2.68 38.59 -0.97
C GLN A 171 -1.50 37.88 -0.31
N CYS A 172 -1.58 36.56 -0.10
CA CYS A 172 -0.47 35.82 0.49
C CYS A 172 0.80 35.84 -0.38
N LYS A 173 0.65 35.84 -1.72
CA LYS A 173 1.77 35.95 -2.68
C LYS A 173 2.42 37.33 -2.59
N GLU A 174 1.63 38.38 -2.39
CA GLU A 174 2.13 39.74 -2.12
C GLU A 174 2.85 39.81 -0.77
N ASP A 175 2.24 39.26 0.30
CA ASP A 175 2.82 39.22 1.65
C ASP A 175 4.13 38.40 1.72
N ALA A 176 4.32 37.46 0.79
CA ALA A 176 5.53 36.66 0.68
C ALA A 176 6.67 37.40 -0.03
N LYS A 177 6.41 38.48 -0.79
CA LYS A 177 7.44 39.20 -1.55
C LYS A 177 8.54 39.74 -0.64
N GLY A 178 9.79 39.60 -1.08
CA GLY A 178 10.95 40.02 -0.31
C GLY A 178 11.24 39.13 0.91
N THR A 179 10.52 38.02 1.08
CA THR A 179 10.83 37.03 2.13
C THR A 179 11.36 35.74 1.50
N VAL A 180 12.00 34.88 2.29
CA VAL A 180 12.40 33.52 1.87
C VAL A 180 11.23 32.66 1.36
N LYS A 181 9.98 33.03 1.70
CA LYS A 181 8.76 32.33 1.27
C LYS A 181 8.36 32.63 -0.18
N GLN A 182 8.98 33.63 -0.81
CA GLN A 182 8.79 33.93 -2.23
C GLN A 182 9.47 32.88 -3.12
N LEU A 183 10.57 32.29 -2.65
CA LEU A 183 11.34 31.32 -3.43
C LEU A 183 10.51 30.06 -3.77
N PRO A 184 10.62 29.54 -5.01
CA PRO A 184 9.84 28.38 -5.43
C PRO A 184 10.07 27.16 -4.53
N TYR A 185 8.98 26.46 -4.20
CA TYR A 185 8.97 25.20 -3.47
C TYR A 185 9.69 25.24 -2.11
N MET A 186 9.79 26.43 -1.48
CA MET A 186 10.28 26.59 -0.12
C MET A 186 9.21 26.17 0.88
N ASN A 187 9.56 25.21 1.73
CA ASN A 187 8.69 24.72 2.80
C ASN A 187 9.44 24.80 4.14
N TRP A 188 8.69 24.62 5.23
CA TRP A 188 9.27 24.65 6.59
C TRP A 188 10.44 23.68 6.77
N GLU A 189 10.36 22.48 6.19
CA GLU A 189 11.42 21.47 6.29
C GLU A 189 12.74 22.02 5.71
N LYS A 190 12.71 22.56 4.48
CA LYS A 190 13.88 23.19 3.84
C LYS A 190 14.42 24.38 4.62
N LEU A 191 13.55 25.22 5.18
CA LEU A 191 13.95 26.37 6.00
C LEU A 191 14.58 25.94 7.34
N SER A 192 14.02 24.93 7.99
CA SER A 192 14.52 24.41 9.27
C SER A 192 15.89 23.73 9.17
N MET A 193 16.30 23.30 7.97
CA MET A 193 17.65 22.77 7.72
C MET A 193 18.73 23.88 7.75
N ILE A 194 18.33 25.15 7.68
CA ILE A 194 19.21 26.33 7.60
C ILE A 194 19.38 26.94 9.01
N ARG A 195 19.95 26.16 9.96
CA ARG A 195 20.33 26.50 11.36
C ARG A 195 19.25 27.25 12.22
N GLU A 196 19.56 27.51 13.50
CA GLU A 196 18.62 27.99 14.53
C GLU A 196 18.05 29.42 14.31
N SER A 197 18.61 30.20 13.38
CA SER A 197 18.09 31.52 13.00
C SER A 197 17.53 31.46 11.58
N THR A 198 16.21 31.35 11.45
CA THR A 198 15.53 31.37 10.14
C THR A 198 15.71 32.73 9.47
N PRO A 199 16.32 32.82 8.28
CA PRO A 199 16.42 34.07 7.54
C PRO A 199 15.02 34.63 7.25
N GLU A 200 14.84 35.95 7.42
CA GLU A 200 13.57 36.61 7.16
C GLU A 200 13.41 36.94 5.66
N ASP A 201 14.51 37.34 4.99
CA ASP A 201 14.56 37.69 3.56
C ASP A 201 15.57 36.87 2.73
N ILE A 202 15.55 37.09 1.41
CA ILE A 202 16.37 36.32 0.45
C ILE A 202 17.85 36.76 0.54
N GLU A 203 18.08 38.03 0.86
CA GLU A 203 19.39 38.65 1.04
C GLU A 203 20.12 38.08 2.26
N ASP A 204 19.44 37.93 3.40
CA ASP A 204 19.92 37.25 4.61
C ASP A 204 20.28 35.79 4.29
N LEU A 205 19.41 35.11 3.54
CA LEU A 205 19.65 33.73 3.12
C LEU A 205 20.87 33.62 2.19
N SER A 206 21.05 34.55 1.26
CA SER A 206 22.21 34.62 0.36
C SER A 206 23.51 34.87 1.14
N GLY A 207 23.49 35.81 2.09
CA GLY A 207 24.63 36.09 2.98
C GLY A 207 24.99 34.90 3.88
N LEU A 208 23.99 34.19 4.42
CA LEU A 208 24.20 32.95 5.17
C LEU A 208 24.85 31.85 4.32
N LEU A 209 24.40 31.69 3.07
CA LEU A 209 24.95 30.70 2.13
C LEU A 209 26.40 31.02 1.72
N GLN A 210 26.76 32.30 1.62
CA GLN A 210 28.13 32.74 1.29
C GLN A 210 29.11 32.59 2.46
N ASN A 211 28.63 32.72 3.70
CA ASN A 211 29.46 32.63 4.91
C ASN A 211 29.70 31.18 5.41
N MET A 212 29.03 30.17 4.81
CA MET A 212 29.30 28.77 5.12
C MET A 212 30.65 28.33 4.52
N SER A 213 31.63 28.08 5.38
CA SER A 213 32.98 27.69 4.96
C SER A 213 33.02 26.35 4.22
N LEU A 214 33.90 26.24 3.21
CA LEU A 214 34.16 25.02 2.41
C LEU A 214 34.67 23.81 3.23
N HIS A 215 35.02 24.00 4.50
CA HIS A 215 35.59 22.96 5.38
C HIS A 215 34.66 22.50 6.51
N GLU A 216 33.49 23.13 6.69
CA GLU A 216 32.42 22.59 7.54
C GLU A 216 31.48 21.71 6.67
N HIS A 217 31.33 20.46 7.05
CA HIS A 217 30.74 19.36 6.27
C HIS A 217 29.47 19.67 5.42
N SER A 218 29.49 19.16 4.18
CA SER A 218 28.36 18.66 3.36
C SER A 218 27.24 19.62 2.95
N PHE A 219 27.35 20.22 1.75
CA PHE A 219 26.22 20.86 1.06
C PHE A 219 25.18 19.80 0.61
N THR A 220 23.91 19.96 1.01
CA THR A 220 22.79 19.12 0.54
C THR A 220 22.36 19.54 -0.88
N ARG A 221 21.71 18.63 -1.63
CA ARG A 221 21.05 18.96 -2.92
C ARG A 221 20.10 20.14 -2.79
N ASP A 222 19.37 20.22 -1.67
CA ASP A 222 18.44 21.30 -1.41
C ASP A 222 19.15 22.66 -1.27
N MET A 223 20.33 22.71 -0.66
CA MET A 223 21.12 23.94 -0.53
C MET A 223 21.71 24.40 -1.87
N THR A 224 22.22 23.47 -2.69
CA THR A 224 22.66 23.80 -4.05
C THR A 224 21.49 24.30 -4.90
N ASN A 225 20.33 23.64 -4.82
CA ASN A 225 19.13 24.09 -5.52
C ASN A 225 18.71 25.49 -5.06
N ILE A 226 18.66 25.76 -3.75
CA ILE A 226 18.33 27.08 -3.18
C ILE A 226 19.30 28.15 -3.71
N GLN A 227 20.61 27.88 -3.75
CA GLN A 227 21.58 28.79 -4.36
C GLN A 227 21.27 29.06 -5.84
N GLN A 228 20.93 28.03 -6.62
CA GLN A 228 20.56 28.22 -8.03
C GLN A 228 19.25 29.00 -8.19
N TYR A 229 18.28 28.82 -7.29
CA TYR A 229 17.06 29.64 -7.26
C TYR A 229 17.35 31.11 -6.95
N ILE A 230 18.24 31.38 -6.00
CA ILE A 230 18.69 32.75 -5.67
C ILE A 230 19.40 33.36 -6.87
N LEU A 231 20.35 32.65 -7.47
CA LEU A 231 21.07 33.11 -8.66
C LEU A 231 20.12 33.37 -9.84
N SER A 232 19.14 32.50 -10.06
CA SER A 232 18.11 32.69 -11.09
C SER A 232 17.28 33.94 -10.80
N TYR A 233 16.87 34.13 -9.54
CA TYR A 233 16.11 35.30 -9.08
C TYR A 233 16.88 36.62 -9.24
N GLU A 234 18.18 36.63 -8.93
CA GLU A 234 19.07 37.79 -9.08
C GLU A 234 19.37 38.09 -10.55
N SER A 235 19.70 37.06 -11.34
CA SER A 235 20.09 37.20 -12.75
C SER A 235 18.91 37.38 -13.71
N LYS A 236 17.67 37.12 -13.23
CA LYS A 236 16.44 37.11 -14.04
C LYS A 236 16.55 36.19 -15.26
N LYS A 237 17.15 35.02 -15.08
CA LYS A 237 17.33 34.01 -16.13
C LYS A 237 17.05 32.60 -15.61
N PRO A 238 16.50 31.71 -16.45
CA PRO A 238 16.38 30.30 -16.11
C PRO A 238 17.77 29.66 -16.01
N ILE A 239 17.98 28.79 -15.02
CA ILE A 239 19.23 28.04 -14.82
C ILE A 239 18.95 26.55 -14.83
N PHE A 240 19.72 25.80 -15.63
CA PHE A 240 19.65 24.33 -15.65
C PHE A 240 20.44 23.71 -14.50
N LEU A 241 19.77 22.91 -13.68
CA LEU A 241 20.32 22.33 -12.45
C LEU A 241 21.18 21.08 -12.71
N GLY A 242 20.95 20.39 -13.85
CA GLY A 242 21.78 19.27 -14.24
C GLY A 242 21.50 17.95 -13.53
N HIS A 243 20.29 17.70 -13.00
CA HIS A 243 19.97 16.43 -12.33
C HIS A 243 19.60 15.34 -13.35
N VAL A 244 19.88 14.08 -13.02
CA VAL A 244 19.43 12.95 -13.85
C VAL A 244 17.91 12.82 -13.76
N THR A 245 17.24 12.63 -14.90
CA THR A 245 15.78 12.45 -14.94
C THR A 245 15.36 11.29 -15.82
N THR A 246 14.28 10.62 -15.41
CA THR A 246 13.62 9.56 -16.18
C THR A 246 12.21 9.96 -16.61
N SER A 247 11.83 11.22 -16.40
CA SER A 247 10.51 11.75 -16.74
C SER A 247 10.36 12.08 -18.23
N THR A 248 11.46 12.14 -18.97
CA THR A 248 11.48 12.37 -20.42
C THR A 248 12.68 11.67 -21.05
N ALA A 249 12.67 11.55 -22.37
CA ALA A 249 13.75 10.97 -23.17
C ALA A 249 14.26 11.97 -24.20
N LYS A 250 15.56 11.91 -24.52
CA LYS A 250 16.20 12.79 -25.50
C LYS A 250 15.75 12.49 -26.93
N ASP A 251 15.84 11.22 -27.33
CA ASP A 251 15.56 10.83 -28.71
C ASP A 251 14.08 10.50 -28.90
N VAL A 252 13.34 11.46 -29.47
CA VAL A 252 11.90 11.42 -29.73
C VAL A 252 11.67 11.81 -31.18
N ASP A 253 10.82 11.09 -31.90
CA ASP A 253 10.49 11.41 -33.30
C ASP A 253 9.31 12.39 -33.38
N HIS A 254 8.32 12.24 -32.48
CA HIS A 254 7.14 13.11 -32.44
C HIS A 254 6.80 13.58 -31.02
N ALA A 255 6.57 14.88 -30.84
CA ALA A 255 6.03 15.47 -29.60
C ALA A 255 4.54 15.80 -29.76
N ILE A 256 3.70 15.29 -28.85
CA ILE A 256 2.25 15.48 -28.88
C ILE A 256 1.83 16.40 -27.73
N TYR A 257 1.65 17.68 -28.01
CA TYR A 257 1.17 18.65 -27.02
C TYR A 257 -0.34 18.50 -26.83
N THR A 258 -0.77 18.36 -25.58
CA THR A 258 -2.16 17.99 -25.24
C THR A 258 -2.77 18.92 -24.20
N SER A 259 -4.00 19.35 -24.46
CA SER A 259 -4.86 20.05 -23.49
C SER A 259 -6.23 19.37 -23.40
N PHE A 260 -6.78 19.30 -22.19
CA PHE A 260 -8.06 18.65 -21.89
C PHE A 260 -8.72 19.36 -20.71
N LEU A 261 -9.86 20.01 -20.96
CA LEU A 261 -10.55 20.87 -19.99
C LEU A 261 -11.84 20.20 -19.49
N VAL A 262 -12.02 20.20 -18.17
CA VAL A 262 -13.15 19.59 -17.46
C VAL A 262 -13.80 20.63 -16.56
N ASP A 263 -15.13 20.68 -16.57
CA ASP A 263 -15.88 21.58 -15.70
C ASP A 263 -15.80 21.14 -14.24
N THR A 264 -15.51 22.08 -13.34
CA THR A 264 -15.21 21.77 -11.93
C THR A 264 -16.43 21.28 -11.14
N TYR A 265 -17.65 21.63 -11.57
CA TYR A 265 -18.89 21.27 -10.88
C TYR A 265 -19.50 19.99 -11.46
N SER A 266 -19.79 19.97 -12.76
CA SER A 266 -20.41 18.84 -13.46
C SER A 266 -19.45 17.69 -13.76
N ARG A 267 -18.14 17.96 -13.71
CA ARG A 267 -17.05 17.03 -14.09
C ARG A 267 -17.13 16.54 -15.53
N LYS A 268 -17.90 17.23 -16.38
CA LYS A 268 -17.98 16.91 -17.80
C LYS A 268 -16.81 17.58 -18.53
N PRO A 269 -16.14 16.88 -19.45
CA PRO A 269 -15.19 17.52 -20.33
C PRO A 269 -15.92 18.45 -21.30
N TYR A 270 -15.31 19.60 -21.57
CA TYR A 270 -15.91 20.60 -22.45
C TYR A 270 -14.99 21.07 -23.58
N ALA A 271 -13.68 20.83 -23.52
CA ALA A 271 -12.78 21.11 -24.64
C ALA A 271 -11.53 20.22 -24.60
N TYR A 272 -10.97 19.89 -25.77
CA TYR A 272 -9.65 19.27 -25.89
C TYR A 272 -8.93 19.72 -27.15
N ALA A 273 -7.60 19.57 -27.17
CA ALA A 273 -6.76 19.79 -28.33
C ALA A 273 -5.50 18.90 -28.32
N PHE A 274 -5.12 18.40 -29.49
CA PHE A 274 -3.86 17.71 -29.77
C PHE A 274 -3.08 18.44 -30.86
N HIS A 275 -1.79 18.72 -30.62
CA HIS A 275 -0.90 19.31 -31.62
C HIS A 275 0.41 18.51 -31.72
N ILE A 276 0.73 18.00 -32.91
CA ILE A 276 1.84 17.08 -33.13
C ILE A 276 2.98 17.80 -33.86
N PHE A 277 4.15 17.80 -33.25
CA PHE A 277 5.40 18.26 -33.84
C PHE A 277 6.24 17.08 -34.30
N ASP A 278 6.68 17.09 -35.56
CA ASP A 278 7.56 16.07 -36.15
C ASP A 278 9.00 16.61 -36.15
N PHE A 279 9.91 15.94 -35.43
CA PHE A 279 11.30 16.37 -35.30
C PHE A 279 12.14 16.07 -36.55
N GLU A 280 11.72 15.14 -37.41
CA GLU A 280 12.43 14.83 -38.66
C GLU A 280 12.19 15.94 -39.69
N GLU A 281 10.93 16.37 -39.83
CA GLU A 281 10.54 17.44 -40.76
C GLU A 281 10.69 18.85 -40.17
N GLY A 282 10.82 18.97 -38.84
CA GLY A 282 10.95 20.26 -38.14
C GLY A 282 9.69 21.13 -38.20
N VAL A 283 8.52 20.51 -38.42
CA VAL A 283 7.25 21.22 -38.59
C VAL A 283 6.12 20.56 -37.81
N PHE A 284 5.09 21.34 -37.53
CA PHE A 284 3.81 20.81 -37.08
C PHE A 284 3.07 20.16 -38.25
N LEU A 285 2.56 18.95 -38.05
CA LEU A 285 1.81 18.23 -39.08
C LEU A 285 0.44 18.90 -39.28
N GLN A 286 0.24 19.53 -40.45
CA GLN A 286 -0.94 20.38 -40.74
C GLN A 286 -2.29 19.64 -40.62
N ASP A 287 -2.37 18.38 -41.03
CA ASP A 287 -3.58 17.55 -40.95
C ASP A 287 -3.78 16.83 -39.60
N SER A 288 -2.89 17.08 -38.62
CA SER A 288 -2.86 16.34 -37.35
C SER A 288 -3.43 17.10 -36.15
N PHE A 289 -3.71 18.40 -36.32
CA PHE A 289 -4.34 19.20 -35.27
C PHE A 289 -5.79 18.76 -35.10
N SER A 290 -6.09 18.19 -33.94
CA SER A 290 -7.41 17.66 -33.60
C SER A 290 -7.93 18.38 -32.37
N PHE A 291 -9.11 19.00 -32.47
CA PHE A 291 -9.75 19.69 -31.36
C PHE A 291 -11.25 19.50 -31.39
N CYS A 292 -11.89 19.67 -30.24
CA CYS A 292 -13.34 19.76 -30.12
C CYS A 292 -13.70 20.68 -28.94
N VAL A 293 -14.81 21.38 -29.06
CA VAL A 293 -15.43 22.14 -27.97
C VAL A 293 -16.88 21.69 -27.82
N ASN A 294 -17.26 21.22 -26.64
CA ASN A 294 -18.61 20.77 -26.32
C ASN A 294 -19.53 21.99 -26.17
N ALA A 295 -20.38 22.24 -27.17
CA ALA A 295 -21.23 23.42 -27.24
C ALA A 295 -22.35 23.50 -26.18
N SER A 296 -22.58 22.46 -25.37
CA SER A 296 -23.80 22.30 -24.56
C SER A 296 -23.62 22.35 -23.03
N ALA A 297 -22.39 22.48 -22.51
CA ALA A 297 -22.01 22.10 -21.14
C ALA A 297 -22.81 22.74 -19.96
N TYR A 298 -23.79 23.62 -20.22
CA TYR A 298 -24.68 24.26 -19.25
C TYR A 298 -26.17 24.31 -19.66
N GLN A 299 -26.59 23.71 -20.79
CA GLN A 299 -27.99 23.81 -21.22
C GLN A 299 -28.93 23.09 -20.24
N LEU A 300 -29.93 23.81 -19.74
CA LEU A 300 -30.97 23.33 -18.82
C LEU A 300 -31.89 22.25 -19.43
N ASP A 301 -31.79 21.95 -20.73
CA ASP A 301 -32.50 20.87 -21.42
C ASP A 301 -31.62 19.60 -21.44
N ASP A 302 -31.99 18.58 -20.66
CA ASP A 302 -31.26 17.31 -20.54
C ASP A 302 -31.00 16.61 -21.90
N ASP A 303 -31.89 16.75 -22.88
CA ASP A 303 -31.76 16.08 -24.19
C ASP A 303 -30.64 16.69 -25.08
N LYS A 304 -30.51 18.02 -25.12
CA LYS A 304 -29.48 18.71 -25.94
C LYS A 304 -28.07 18.57 -25.35
N ASP A 305 -27.97 18.47 -24.03
CA ASP A 305 -26.72 18.23 -23.32
C ASP A 305 -26.19 16.79 -23.58
N ASN A 306 -27.07 15.79 -23.63
CA ASN A 306 -26.68 14.42 -23.97
C ASN A 306 -26.12 14.30 -25.40
N ASP A 307 -26.75 14.95 -26.40
CA ASP A 307 -26.31 14.90 -27.80
C ASP A 307 -24.91 15.48 -28.00
N ALA A 308 -24.63 16.61 -27.39
CA ALA A 308 -23.34 17.27 -27.51
C ALA A 308 -22.24 16.56 -26.70
N TYR A 309 -22.58 15.94 -25.56
CA TYR A 309 -21.67 15.01 -24.87
C TYR A 309 -21.33 13.79 -25.73
N CYS A 310 -22.33 13.21 -26.42
CA CYS A 310 -22.13 12.09 -27.34
C CYS A 310 -21.18 12.48 -28.48
N LYS A 311 -21.42 13.62 -29.13
CA LYS A 311 -20.58 14.14 -30.21
C LYS A 311 -19.14 14.38 -29.75
N PHE A 312 -18.97 15.07 -28.62
CA PHE A 312 -17.64 15.33 -28.04
C PHE A 312 -16.88 14.04 -27.77
N THR A 313 -17.55 13.05 -27.17
CA THR A 313 -16.93 11.76 -26.81
C THR A 313 -16.52 10.98 -28.06
N ASP A 314 -17.38 10.93 -29.08
CA ASP A 314 -17.07 10.24 -30.34
C ASP A 314 -15.86 10.88 -31.03
N GLU A 315 -15.84 12.22 -31.18
CA GLU A 315 -14.72 12.95 -31.78
C GLU A 315 -13.41 12.75 -31.00
N PHE A 316 -13.44 12.83 -29.66
CA PHE A 316 -12.25 12.63 -28.83
C PHE A 316 -11.63 11.24 -29.03
N ILE A 317 -12.44 10.19 -28.94
CA ILE A 317 -11.96 8.81 -29.06
C ILE A 317 -11.44 8.52 -30.48
N ASN A 318 -12.09 9.06 -31.51
CA ASN A 318 -11.63 8.91 -32.90
C ASN A 318 -10.30 9.61 -33.16
N HIS A 319 -10.16 10.86 -32.71
CA HIS A 319 -8.93 11.63 -32.89
C HIS A 319 -7.76 10.96 -32.14
N LEU A 320 -7.98 10.56 -30.89
CA LEU A 320 -6.94 9.86 -30.10
C LEU A 320 -6.55 8.51 -30.74
N SER A 321 -7.51 7.70 -31.16
CA SER A 321 -7.22 6.41 -31.81
C SER A 321 -6.49 6.58 -33.15
N THR A 322 -6.89 7.57 -33.95
CA THR A 322 -6.25 7.86 -35.24
C THR A 322 -4.79 8.29 -35.05
N LEU A 323 -4.55 9.17 -34.08
CA LEU A 323 -3.21 9.61 -33.68
C LEU A 323 -2.34 8.41 -33.27
N LEU A 324 -2.82 7.56 -32.37
CA LEU A 324 -2.04 6.40 -31.90
C LEU A 324 -1.82 5.36 -33.01
N ASN A 325 -2.79 5.15 -33.91
CA ASN A 325 -2.61 4.31 -35.11
C ASN A 325 -1.52 4.86 -36.03
N PHE A 326 -1.44 6.18 -36.19
CA PHE A 326 -0.37 6.81 -36.97
C PHE A 326 1.01 6.55 -36.32
N MET A 327 1.11 6.69 -34.99
CA MET A 327 2.35 6.42 -34.26
C MET A 327 2.78 4.95 -34.36
N ASP A 328 1.84 4.00 -34.28
CA ASP A 328 2.09 2.56 -34.40
C ASP A 328 2.62 2.19 -35.80
N ARG A 329 1.97 2.70 -36.86
CA ARG A 329 2.37 2.45 -38.25
C ARG A 329 3.79 2.95 -38.55
N ARG A 330 4.17 4.11 -37.99
CA ARG A 330 5.53 4.67 -38.13
C ARG A 330 6.54 4.05 -37.17
N ARG A 331 6.10 3.24 -36.20
CA ARG A 331 6.92 2.82 -35.04
C ARG A 331 7.59 4.02 -34.37
N SER A 332 6.84 5.10 -34.20
CA SER A 332 7.37 6.36 -33.72
C SER A 332 7.69 6.31 -32.23
N ARG A 333 8.86 6.83 -31.85
CA ARG A 333 9.19 7.22 -30.48
C ARG A 333 8.46 8.52 -30.15
N CYS A 334 7.22 8.42 -29.64
CA CYS A 334 6.39 9.57 -29.34
C CYS A 334 6.14 9.76 -27.84
N LEU A 335 6.02 11.03 -27.41
CA LEU A 335 5.66 11.44 -26.04
C LEU A 335 4.52 12.47 -26.05
N PHE A 336 3.62 12.36 -25.07
CA PHE A 336 2.55 13.31 -24.80
C PHE A 336 3.04 14.35 -23.79
N TYR A 337 3.08 15.62 -24.19
CA TYR A 337 3.44 16.74 -23.33
C TYR A 337 2.19 17.42 -22.80
N VAL A 338 2.05 17.42 -21.48
CA VAL A 338 1.02 18.17 -20.74
C VAL A 338 1.71 19.13 -19.79
N TYR A 339 1.08 20.27 -19.50
CA TYR A 339 1.69 21.19 -18.54
C TYR A 339 1.76 20.57 -17.14
N SER A 340 0.60 20.20 -16.59
CA SER A 340 0.49 19.57 -15.27
C SER A 340 -0.11 18.16 -15.37
N ASN A 341 0.17 17.33 -14.36
CA ASN A 341 -0.44 15.99 -14.26
C ASN A 341 -1.98 16.03 -14.16
N LYS A 342 -2.60 17.17 -13.81
CA LYS A 342 -4.06 17.31 -13.76
C LYS A 342 -4.70 16.99 -15.11
N THR A 343 -4.10 17.42 -16.22
CA THR A 343 -4.62 17.16 -17.57
C THR A 343 -4.51 15.68 -17.93
N ARG A 344 -3.35 15.07 -17.63
CA ARG A 344 -3.14 13.61 -17.79
C ARG A 344 -4.21 12.83 -17.01
N ASP A 345 -4.37 13.16 -15.73
CA ASP A 345 -5.29 12.46 -14.84
C ASP A 345 -6.76 12.69 -15.23
N ALA A 346 -7.11 13.88 -15.77
CA ALA A 346 -8.44 14.17 -16.31
C ALA A 346 -8.77 13.32 -17.54
N ILE A 347 -7.82 13.14 -18.47
CA ILE A 347 -8.00 12.24 -19.63
C ILE A 347 -8.19 10.80 -19.14
N GLY A 348 -7.33 10.33 -18.25
CA GLY A 348 -7.43 8.98 -17.68
C GLY A 348 -8.77 8.74 -16.98
N SER A 349 -9.21 9.69 -16.15
CA SER A 349 -10.50 9.62 -15.43
C SER A 349 -11.69 9.63 -16.38
N PHE A 350 -11.67 10.47 -17.42
CA PHE A 350 -12.73 10.52 -18.43
C PHE A 350 -12.88 9.18 -19.17
N LEU A 351 -11.76 8.60 -19.62
CA LEU A 351 -11.75 7.29 -20.27
C LEU A 351 -12.24 6.20 -19.33
N TYR A 352 -11.78 6.21 -18.07
CA TYR A 352 -12.21 5.26 -17.04
C TYR A 352 -13.72 5.33 -16.79
N ASP A 353 -14.25 6.53 -16.52
CA ASP A 353 -15.67 6.76 -16.23
C ASP A 353 -16.57 6.37 -17.42
N LEU A 354 -16.11 6.62 -18.65
CA LEU A 354 -16.80 6.23 -19.87
C LEU A 354 -16.98 4.70 -19.94
N ILE A 355 -15.92 3.94 -19.64
CA ILE A 355 -15.92 2.47 -19.66
C ILE A 355 -16.71 1.92 -18.47
N ALA A 356 -16.44 2.41 -17.27
CA ALA A 356 -17.07 1.97 -16.02
C ALA A 356 -18.60 2.17 -16.07
N SER A 357 -19.06 3.28 -16.66
CA SER A 357 -20.48 3.56 -16.87
C SER A 357 -21.11 2.78 -18.03
N LYS A 358 -20.34 1.97 -18.78
CA LYS A 358 -20.77 1.29 -20.02
C LYS A 358 -21.37 2.25 -21.04
N GLY A 359 -20.86 3.48 -21.09
CA GLY A 359 -21.38 4.53 -21.96
C GLY A 359 -22.84 4.90 -21.69
N LYS A 360 -23.32 4.84 -20.44
CA LYS A 360 -24.70 5.19 -20.05
C LYS A 360 -25.15 6.57 -20.57
N ARG A 361 -24.23 7.53 -20.68
CA ARG A 361 -24.48 8.89 -21.18
C ARG A 361 -24.43 9.01 -22.71
N LEU A 362 -24.05 7.94 -23.43
CA LEU A 362 -23.97 7.93 -24.89
C LEU A 362 -25.32 7.61 -25.55
N VAL A 363 -26.41 8.23 -25.05
CA VAL A 363 -27.79 7.81 -25.32
C VAL A 363 -28.18 7.99 -26.79
N SER A 364 -27.72 9.04 -27.45
CA SER A 364 -28.09 9.34 -28.84
C SER A 364 -27.25 8.62 -29.91
N LEU A 365 -26.20 7.90 -29.51
CA LEU A 365 -25.44 7.05 -30.43
C LEU A 365 -26.10 5.68 -30.60
N GLN A 366 -26.05 5.15 -31.83
CA GLN A 366 -26.45 3.77 -32.11
C GLN A 366 -25.62 2.78 -31.28
N ASN A 367 -26.24 1.68 -30.83
CA ASN A 367 -25.58 0.67 -29.98
C ASN A 367 -24.26 0.14 -30.57
N LYS A 368 -24.20 -0.09 -31.88
CA LYS A 368 -22.98 -0.53 -32.56
C LYS A 368 -21.84 0.48 -32.38
N ARG A 369 -22.12 1.76 -32.63
CA ARG A 369 -21.14 2.84 -32.51
C ARG A 369 -20.69 3.04 -31.06
N ARG A 370 -21.63 2.94 -30.11
CA ARG A 370 -21.34 2.99 -28.67
C ARG A 370 -20.34 1.91 -28.26
N ILE A 371 -20.49 0.68 -28.75
CA ILE A 371 -19.57 -0.43 -28.47
C ILE A 371 -18.18 -0.14 -29.05
N GLU A 372 -18.09 0.31 -30.31
CA GLU A 372 -16.81 0.68 -30.94
C GLU A 372 -16.05 1.76 -30.15
N ILE A 373 -16.76 2.79 -29.67
CA ILE A 373 -16.18 3.85 -28.84
C ILE A 373 -15.64 3.28 -27.52
N LEU A 374 -16.39 2.41 -26.85
CA LEU A 374 -15.98 1.82 -25.57
C LEU A 374 -14.76 0.90 -25.73
N GLU A 375 -14.70 0.13 -26.81
CA GLU A 375 -13.54 -0.73 -27.12
C GLU A 375 -12.28 0.10 -27.42
N ALA A 376 -12.42 1.15 -28.23
CA ALA A 376 -11.33 2.07 -28.54
C ALA A 376 -10.86 2.84 -27.30
N ALA A 377 -11.79 3.32 -26.46
CA ALA A 377 -11.49 3.98 -25.19
C ALA A 377 -10.74 3.06 -24.24
N ALA A 378 -11.17 1.80 -24.10
CA ALA A 378 -10.49 0.80 -23.27
C ALA A 378 -9.07 0.53 -23.78
N LYS A 379 -8.90 0.35 -25.10
CA LYS A 379 -7.57 0.15 -25.71
C LYS A 379 -6.65 1.34 -25.45
N CYS A 380 -7.14 2.58 -25.63
CA CYS A 380 -6.37 3.80 -25.35
C CYS A 380 -6.01 3.91 -23.87
N LEU A 381 -6.99 3.69 -22.98
CA LEU A 381 -6.81 3.80 -21.54
C LEU A 381 -5.71 2.88 -21.05
N VAL A 382 -5.76 1.57 -21.38
CA VAL A 382 -4.74 0.65 -20.88
C VAL A 382 -3.36 0.87 -21.53
N THR A 383 -3.33 1.36 -22.77
CA THR A 383 -2.06 1.63 -23.47
C THR A 383 -1.35 2.86 -22.90
N LEU A 384 -2.11 3.92 -22.58
CA LEU A 384 -1.57 5.21 -22.14
C LEU A 384 -1.48 5.35 -20.62
N PHE A 385 -2.35 4.67 -19.89
CA PHE A 385 -2.50 4.76 -18.43
C PHE A 385 -2.44 3.35 -17.83
N GLN A 386 -1.23 2.88 -17.55
CA GLN A 386 -1.05 1.65 -16.77
C GLN A 386 -1.14 2.00 -15.29
N GLY A 387 -2.14 1.46 -14.61
CA GLY A 387 -2.41 1.83 -13.22
C GLY A 387 -3.35 0.87 -12.54
N VAL A 388 -3.34 0.94 -11.21
CA VAL A 388 -4.18 0.13 -10.35
C VAL A 388 -5.65 0.30 -10.73
N ASP A 389 -6.09 1.53 -11.01
CA ASP A 389 -7.49 1.91 -11.26
C ASP A 389 -8.20 1.04 -12.31
N LEU A 390 -7.50 0.52 -13.32
CA LEU A 390 -8.06 -0.35 -14.36
C LEU A 390 -8.73 -1.62 -13.83
N LEU A 391 -8.30 -2.06 -12.65
CA LEU A 391 -8.87 -3.21 -11.96
C LEU A 391 -10.30 -2.97 -11.44
N GLY A 392 -10.68 -1.71 -11.22
CA GLY A 392 -12.03 -1.31 -10.80
C GLY A 392 -13.08 -1.43 -11.91
N LEU A 393 -12.68 -1.59 -13.17
CA LEU A 393 -13.61 -1.71 -14.30
C LEU A 393 -14.43 -3.02 -14.22
N SER A 394 -15.76 -2.95 -14.30
CA SER A 394 -16.65 -4.10 -14.11
C SER A 394 -16.75 -5.07 -15.30
N THR A 395 -16.28 -4.69 -16.49
CA THR A 395 -16.55 -5.39 -17.76
C THR A 395 -15.39 -5.70 -18.71
N PRO A 396 -14.10 -5.39 -18.47
CA PRO A 396 -13.09 -5.69 -19.47
C PRO A 396 -12.91 -7.21 -19.57
N ILE A 397 -13.33 -7.75 -20.71
CA ILE A 397 -13.08 -9.10 -21.24
C ILE A 397 -11.72 -9.11 -21.96
N ALA A 398 -11.20 -7.93 -22.30
CA ALA A 398 -9.99 -7.72 -23.07
C ALA A 398 -8.99 -6.89 -22.25
N PHE A 399 -7.80 -7.43 -22.02
CA PHE A 399 -6.66 -6.66 -21.52
C PHE A 399 -5.48 -6.82 -22.48
N PRO A 400 -4.71 -5.74 -22.70
CA PRO A 400 -3.46 -5.84 -23.44
C PRO A 400 -2.46 -6.71 -22.68
N CYS A 401 -1.73 -7.51 -23.44
CA CYS A 401 -0.69 -8.37 -22.93
C CYS A 401 0.62 -7.62 -22.74
N MET A 402 1.37 -8.08 -21.75
CA MET A 402 2.80 -7.80 -21.64
C MET A 402 3.58 -8.46 -22.78
N GLU A 403 3.71 -7.75 -23.89
CA GLU A 403 4.56 -8.13 -25.02
C GLU A 403 6.05 -8.04 -24.68
N GLU A 404 6.91 -8.66 -25.50
CA GLU A 404 8.37 -8.51 -25.39
C GLU A 404 8.83 -7.06 -25.51
N ASP A 405 8.18 -6.24 -26.34
CA ASP A 405 8.48 -4.81 -26.46
C ASP A 405 8.14 -4.03 -25.18
N GLN A 406 7.11 -4.46 -24.43
CA GLN A 406 6.79 -3.92 -23.09
C GLN A 406 7.75 -4.42 -22.01
N LYS A 407 8.54 -5.46 -22.29
CA LYS A 407 9.66 -5.87 -21.44
C LYS A 407 10.87 -4.98 -21.63
N LEU A 408 10.91 -4.10 -22.63
CA LEU A 408 11.98 -3.13 -22.80
C LEU A 408 11.87 -2.01 -21.76
N VAL A 409 13.00 -1.38 -21.47
CA VAL A 409 13.09 -0.30 -20.48
C VAL A 409 12.98 1.04 -21.21
N GLY A 410 12.07 1.90 -20.76
CA GLY A 410 11.90 3.24 -21.31
C GLY A 410 11.12 4.18 -20.38
N VAL A 411 10.96 5.42 -20.83
CA VAL A 411 10.18 6.45 -20.13
C VAL A 411 8.68 6.27 -20.29
N GLU A 412 7.90 6.86 -19.38
CA GLU A 412 6.44 6.92 -19.51
C GLU A 412 6.01 7.75 -20.72
N ARG A 413 4.79 7.52 -21.22
CA ARG A 413 4.27 8.21 -22.41
C ARG A 413 3.89 9.66 -22.15
N PHE A 414 3.51 10.02 -20.93
CA PHE A 414 3.16 11.39 -20.56
C PHE A 414 4.33 12.07 -19.85
N VAL A 415 4.66 13.28 -20.30
CA VAL A 415 5.62 14.17 -19.68
C VAL A 415 4.86 15.36 -19.10
N SER A 416 4.95 15.55 -17.78
CA SER A 416 4.52 16.79 -17.14
C SER A 416 5.65 17.81 -17.19
N ILE A 417 5.42 18.89 -17.92
CA ILE A 417 6.39 19.98 -18.08
C ILE A 417 6.66 20.64 -16.73
N GLU A 418 5.62 20.90 -15.92
CA GLU A 418 5.76 21.46 -14.56
C GLU A 418 6.75 20.64 -13.70
N ASN A 419 6.57 19.32 -13.63
CA ASN A 419 7.47 18.45 -12.86
C ASN A 419 8.90 18.42 -13.42
N LEU A 420 9.02 18.45 -14.75
CA LEU A 420 10.33 18.45 -15.42
C LEU A 420 11.10 19.75 -15.12
N LEU A 421 10.40 20.89 -15.13
CA LEU A 421 10.94 22.18 -14.74
C LEU A 421 11.30 22.20 -13.25
N GLU A 422 10.42 21.73 -12.36
CA GLU A 422 10.70 21.65 -10.91
C GLU A 422 11.97 20.82 -10.62
N GLN A 423 12.18 19.74 -11.36
CA GLN A 423 13.34 18.86 -11.16
C GLN A 423 14.66 19.47 -11.63
N ASN A 424 14.66 20.19 -12.77
CA ASN A 424 15.86 20.50 -13.53
C ASN A 424 16.08 21.98 -13.86
N ILE A 425 15.13 22.86 -13.55
CA ILE A 425 15.21 24.28 -13.86
C ILE A 425 14.96 25.09 -12.60
N ALA A 426 15.85 26.05 -12.30
CA ALA A 426 15.55 27.16 -11.43
C ALA A 426 15.00 28.32 -12.27
N LEU A 427 13.77 28.76 -11.97
CA LEU A 427 13.11 29.91 -12.56
C LEU A 427 13.02 31.06 -11.55
N PRO A 428 13.05 32.32 -12.00
CA PRO A 428 12.82 33.49 -11.17
C PRO A 428 11.31 33.72 -10.91
N ALA A 429 10.60 32.66 -10.56
CA ALA A 429 9.16 32.64 -10.29
C ALA A 429 8.88 32.75 -8.78
N SER A 430 7.61 32.97 -8.42
CA SER A 430 7.17 33.06 -7.02
C SER A 430 6.36 31.84 -6.60
N VAL A 431 6.78 31.15 -5.52
CA VAL A 431 6.08 30.03 -4.85
C VAL A 431 6.10 28.68 -5.60
N CYS A 432 5.57 28.62 -6.81
CA CYS A 432 5.53 27.42 -7.65
C CYS A 432 5.46 27.84 -9.12
N TYR A 433 5.85 26.95 -10.03
CA TYR A 433 5.80 27.27 -11.46
C TYR A 433 4.37 27.17 -11.96
N GLU A 434 3.73 28.32 -12.19
CA GLU A 434 2.49 28.42 -12.96
C GLU A 434 2.80 28.42 -14.46
N LEU A 435 1.81 28.10 -15.31
CA LEU A 435 2.01 28.07 -16.77
C LEU A 435 2.47 29.44 -17.28
N SER A 436 1.92 30.52 -16.73
CA SER A 436 2.34 31.90 -17.02
C SER A 436 3.81 32.12 -16.69
N ASP A 437 4.30 31.67 -15.53
CA ASP A 437 5.70 31.79 -15.14
C ASP A 437 6.61 31.00 -16.11
N ALA A 438 6.22 29.77 -16.46
CA ALA A 438 6.99 28.95 -17.39
C ALA A 438 7.09 29.62 -18.77
N VAL A 439 5.99 30.18 -19.29
CA VAL A 439 5.97 30.87 -20.58
C VAL A 439 6.78 32.17 -20.52
N GLU A 440 6.61 32.97 -19.48
CA GLU A 440 7.33 34.23 -19.28
C GLU A 440 8.84 34.03 -19.34
N TRP A 441 9.36 33.01 -18.63
CA TRP A 441 10.80 32.84 -18.45
C TRP A 441 11.45 31.88 -19.43
N MET A 442 10.71 30.90 -19.98
CA MET A 442 11.27 29.90 -20.90
C MET A 442 10.89 30.17 -22.36
N ALA A 443 9.81 30.90 -22.65
CA ALA A 443 9.39 31.18 -24.03
C ALA A 443 9.54 32.66 -24.42
N SER A 444 10.28 33.47 -23.64
CA SER A 444 10.42 34.92 -23.83
C SER A 444 10.91 35.34 -25.22
N ALA A 445 11.74 34.52 -25.88
CA ALA A 445 12.23 34.76 -27.24
C ALA A 445 11.10 34.74 -28.30
N TYR A 446 9.97 34.09 -27.99
CA TYR A 446 8.83 33.89 -28.88
C TYR A 446 7.66 34.84 -28.55
N ILE A 447 7.73 35.57 -27.42
CA ILE A 447 6.70 36.55 -27.02
C ILE A 447 6.90 37.85 -27.81
N LYS A 448 5.94 38.21 -28.67
CA LYS A 448 5.92 39.55 -29.30
C LYS A 448 5.69 40.61 -28.22
N LYS A 449 6.48 41.70 -28.23
CA LYS A 449 6.35 42.82 -27.29
C LYS A 449 4.89 43.31 -27.21
N GLY A 450 4.27 43.25 -26.03
CA GLY A 450 2.94 43.81 -25.73
C GLY A 450 1.78 42.82 -25.66
N ILE A 451 2.00 41.50 -25.76
CA ILE A 451 0.96 40.49 -25.52
C ILE A 451 0.75 40.33 -24.00
N SER A 452 -0.49 40.49 -23.52
CA SER A 452 -0.84 40.17 -22.13
C SER A 452 -0.90 38.65 -21.91
N LEU A 453 -0.22 38.18 -20.85
CA LEU A 453 -0.20 36.78 -20.39
C LEU A 453 -1.49 36.38 -19.64
N ASP A 454 -2.41 37.33 -19.39
CA ASP A 454 -3.70 37.09 -18.69
C ASP A 454 -4.58 36.06 -19.42
N SER A 455 -4.32 35.81 -20.71
CA SER A 455 -5.05 34.86 -21.57
C SER A 455 -4.73 33.39 -21.29
N LEU A 456 -3.66 33.09 -20.54
CA LEU A 456 -3.14 31.73 -20.28
C LEU A 456 -3.81 31.00 -19.11
N TYR A 457 -4.67 31.69 -18.34
CA TYR A 457 -5.35 31.09 -17.18
C TYR A 457 -6.60 30.30 -17.59
N ASP A 458 -6.75 29.08 -17.04
CA ASP A 458 -7.97 28.25 -17.17
C ASP A 458 -9.24 28.99 -16.72
N GLU A 459 -9.15 29.77 -15.63
CA GLU A 459 -10.26 30.61 -15.17
C GLU A 459 -10.66 31.66 -16.21
N SER A 460 -9.73 32.13 -17.07
CA SER A 460 -10.06 33.08 -18.14
C SER A 460 -10.90 32.41 -19.23
N ILE A 461 -10.58 31.14 -19.57
CA ILE A 461 -11.30 30.35 -20.56
C ILE A 461 -12.68 29.96 -20.02
N HIS A 462 -12.74 29.49 -18.76
CA HIS A 462 -14.01 29.13 -18.09
C HIS A 462 -14.91 30.36 -17.87
N LYS A 463 -14.38 31.50 -17.39
CA LYS A 463 -15.16 32.75 -17.25
C LYS A 463 -15.65 33.29 -18.60
N GLN A 464 -14.84 33.21 -19.65
CA GLN A 464 -15.27 33.60 -21.00
C GLN A 464 -16.32 32.65 -21.58
N TRP A 465 -16.21 31.36 -21.27
CA TRP A 465 -17.22 30.36 -21.60
C TRP A 465 -18.55 30.62 -20.89
N LEU A 466 -18.52 30.95 -19.59
CA LEU A 466 -19.71 31.30 -18.80
C LEU A 466 -20.42 32.57 -19.31
N LYS A 467 -19.66 33.57 -19.78
CA LYS A 467 -20.21 34.83 -20.36
C LYS A 467 -21.03 34.63 -21.64
N ARG A 468 -21.04 33.42 -22.21
CA ARG A 468 -21.87 33.04 -23.37
C ARG A 468 -23.38 33.13 -23.07
N GLU A 469 -23.80 32.92 -21.82
CA GLU A 469 -25.22 32.99 -21.45
C GLU A 469 -25.72 34.42 -21.21
N GLU A 470 -24.88 35.33 -20.70
CA GLU A 470 -25.32 36.67 -20.31
C GLU A 470 -25.60 37.60 -21.51
N ASN A 471 -24.99 37.37 -22.68
CA ASN A 471 -24.94 38.35 -23.77
C ASN A 471 -25.58 37.93 -25.11
N GLY A 472 -26.15 36.73 -25.23
CA GLY A 472 -26.82 36.30 -26.48
C GLY A 472 -25.93 36.32 -27.75
N SER A 473 -24.60 36.33 -27.59
CA SER A 473 -23.62 36.46 -28.68
C SER A 473 -23.50 35.18 -29.52
N ASN A 474 -23.19 35.32 -30.82
CA ASN A 474 -22.95 34.23 -31.78
C ASN A 474 -22.00 33.16 -31.20
N GLY A 475 -22.54 31.99 -30.81
CA GLY A 475 -21.79 30.92 -30.16
C GLY A 475 -20.56 30.42 -30.93
N GLU A 476 -20.53 30.60 -32.25
CA GLU A 476 -19.37 30.29 -33.10
C GLU A 476 -18.13 31.14 -32.80
N GLN A 477 -18.31 32.43 -32.45
CA GLN A 477 -17.18 33.32 -32.14
C GLN A 477 -16.49 32.94 -30.84
N VAL A 478 -17.27 32.52 -29.82
CA VAL A 478 -16.72 32.05 -28.53
C VAL A 478 -15.98 30.72 -28.73
N VAL A 479 -16.51 29.81 -29.54
CA VAL A 479 -15.82 28.56 -29.89
C VAL A 479 -14.51 28.84 -30.60
N GLN A 480 -14.48 29.73 -31.61
CA GLN A 480 -13.25 30.13 -32.30
C GLN A 480 -12.21 30.74 -31.35
N LEU A 481 -12.64 31.59 -30.41
CA LEU A 481 -11.75 32.17 -29.39
C LEU A 481 -11.14 31.10 -28.46
N VAL A 482 -11.94 30.13 -28.00
CA VAL A 482 -11.45 29.03 -27.16
C VAL A 482 -10.45 28.17 -27.93
N VAL A 483 -10.73 27.87 -29.19
CA VAL A 483 -9.83 27.10 -30.06
C VAL A 483 -8.51 27.82 -30.27
N GLN A 484 -8.54 29.13 -30.57
CA GLN A 484 -7.33 29.92 -30.72
C GLN A 484 -6.49 29.93 -29.44
N LYS A 485 -7.13 30.07 -28.27
CA LYS A 485 -6.42 30.03 -26.98
C LYS A 485 -5.78 28.68 -26.69
N LEU A 486 -6.47 27.57 -27.00
CA LEU A 486 -5.90 26.23 -26.84
C LEU A 486 -4.70 26.04 -27.77
N LEU A 487 -4.79 26.49 -29.02
CA LEU A 487 -3.67 26.46 -29.96
C LEU A 487 -2.47 27.27 -29.45
N ASP A 488 -2.71 28.51 -29.02
CA ASP A 488 -1.66 29.37 -28.46
C ASP A 488 -1.01 28.68 -27.26
N GLN A 489 -1.82 28.11 -26.34
CA GLN A 489 -1.31 27.33 -25.20
C GLN A 489 -0.38 26.20 -25.63
N LEU A 490 -0.79 25.37 -26.61
CA LEU A 490 0.04 24.24 -27.06
C LEU A 490 1.34 24.71 -27.74
N ASN A 491 1.30 25.80 -28.50
CA ASN A 491 2.49 26.42 -29.08
C ASN A 491 3.44 26.95 -28.00
N TRP A 492 2.90 27.53 -26.91
CA TRP A 492 3.71 27.94 -25.78
C TRP A 492 4.38 26.76 -25.08
N LEU A 493 3.67 25.64 -24.90
CA LEU A 493 4.28 24.43 -24.35
C LEU A 493 5.45 23.93 -25.21
N HIS A 494 5.31 24.01 -26.53
CA HIS A 494 6.40 23.67 -27.44
C HIS A 494 7.61 24.59 -27.26
N ALA A 495 7.41 25.91 -27.27
CA ALA A 495 8.49 26.88 -27.06
C ALA A 495 9.20 26.70 -25.71
N VAL A 496 8.46 26.41 -24.64
CA VAL A 496 9.04 26.09 -23.32
C VAL A 496 9.95 24.85 -23.41
N MET A 497 9.50 23.81 -24.13
CA MET A 497 10.27 22.58 -24.32
C MET A 497 11.50 22.76 -25.22
N GLU A 498 11.44 23.62 -26.24
CA GLU A 498 12.61 23.97 -27.06
C GLU A 498 13.71 24.60 -26.18
N THR A 499 13.35 25.59 -25.35
CA THR A 499 14.30 26.22 -24.43
C THR A 499 14.83 25.23 -23.39
N TYR A 500 13.98 24.33 -22.88
CA TYR A 500 14.44 23.28 -21.98
C TYR A 500 15.53 22.41 -22.61
N TRP A 501 15.32 21.94 -23.85
CA TRP A 501 16.28 21.08 -24.55
C TRP A 501 17.55 21.82 -24.94
N MET A 502 17.46 23.10 -25.32
CA MET A 502 18.63 23.95 -25.54
C MET A 502 19.50 24.00 -24.28
N LEU A 503 18.92 24.37 -23.13
CA LEU A 503 19.65 24.43 -21.86
C LEU A 503 20.22 23.08 -21.42
N ALA A 504 19.47 22.00 -21.62
CA ALA A 504 19.90 20.65 -21.29
C ALA A 504 21.08 20.19 -22.16
N ASN A 505 21.03 20.44 -23.48
CA ASN A 505 22.10 20.09 -24.41
C ASN A 505 23.37 20.89 -24.13
N ASP A 506 23.26 22.21 -23.93
CA ASP A 506 24.38 23.07 -23.56
C ASP A 506 25.08 22.56 -22.29
N TYR A 507 24.28 22.18 -21.28
CA TYR A 507 24.81 21.61 -20.04
C TYR A 507 25.48 20.25 -20.25
N MET A 508 24.86 19.34 -21.00
CA MET A 508 25.42 18.01 -21.28
C MET A 508 26.71 18.07 -22.10
N GLU A 509 26.79 18.96 -23.08
CA GLU A 509 27.98 19.18 -23.90
C GLU A 509 29.12 19.78 -23.07
N SER A 510 28.82 20.85 -22.32
CA SER A 510 29.80 21.53 -21.46
C SER A 510 30.41 20.60 -20.39
N ASN A 511 29.65 19.62 -19.91
CA ASN A 511 30.07 18.69 -18.88
C ASN A 511 30.43 17.29 -19.39
N CYS A 512 30.20 17.00 -20.69
CA CYS A 512 30.40 15.68 -21.31
C CYS A 512 29.71 14.52 -20.55
N ILE A 513 28.41 14.69 -20.25
CA ILE A 513 27.61 13.74 -19.47
C ILE A 513 26.29 13.36 -20.15
N GLU A 514 25.72 12.22 -19.77
CA GLU A 514 24.39 11.77 -20.20
C GLU A 514 23.37 11.91 -19.07
N LEU A 515 22.37 12.79 -19.19
CA LEU A 515 21.38 13.04 -18.12
C LEU A 515 20.07 12.27 -18.25
N PHE A 516 19.82 11.65 -19.40
CA PHE A 516 18.55 11.01 -19.76
C PHE A 516 18.79 9.50 -20.02
N PRO A 517 18.94 8.68 -18.97
CA PRO A 517 19.43 7.31 -19.11
C PRO A 517 18.42 6.37 -19.76
N LEU A 518 17.12 6.69 -19.78
CA LEU A 518 16.08 5.83 -20.34
C LEU A 518 15.65 6.29 -21.74
N PRO A 519 15.54 5.38 -22.72
CA PRO A 519 15.09 5.73 -24.06
C PRO A 519 13.56 5.88 -24.14
N CYS A 520 13.08 6.51 -25.21
CA CYS A 520 11.68 6.40 -25.63
C CYS A 520 11.52 5.14 -26.49
N ILE A 521 10.70 4.19 -26.04
CA ILE A 521 10.42 2.97 -26.82
C ILE A 521 9.47 3.35 -27.97
N PRO A 522 9.66 2.87 -29.21
CA PRO A 522 8.69 3.00 -30.29
C PRO A 522 7.26 2.65 -29.84
N PHE A 523 6.28 3.45 -30.21
CA PHE A 523 4.88 3.15 -29.94
C PHE A 523 4.47 1.93 -30.75
N LYS A 524 3.80 1.00 -30.07
CA LYS A 524 3.17 -0.16 -30.68
C LYS A 524 1.88 -0.48 -29.93
N TRP A 525 0.81 -0.79 -30.66
CA TRP A 525 -0.39 -1.30 -30.01
C TRP A 525 -0.12 -2.66 -29.37
N PRO A 526 -0.45 -2.87 -28.09
CA PRO A 526 -0.32 -4.17 -27.47
C PRO A 526 -1.34 -5.18 -28.03
N GLU A 527 -0.90 -6.42 -28.19
CA GLU A 527 -1.76 -7.58 -28.40
C GLU A 527 -2.80 -7.67 -27.29
N THR A 528 -4.06 -7.79 -27.68
CA THR A 528 -5.17 -7.91 -26.74
C THR A 528 -5.48 -9.38 -26.50
N ARG A 529 -5.45 -9.82 -25.24
CA ARG A 529 -5.99 -11.14 -24.87
C ARG A 529 -7.42 -10.99 -24.43
N TYR A 530 -8.27 -11.83 -25.02
CA TYR A 530 -9.66 -11.99 -24.64
C TYR A 530 -9.78 -13.13 -23.64
N PHE A 531 -10.52 -12.86 -22.58
CA PHE A 531 -10.88 -13.80 -21.53
C PHE A 531 -12.38 -14.03 -21.56
N ASN A 532 -12.83 -15.27 -21.43
CA ASN A 532 -14.24 -15.59 -21.28
C ASN A 532 -14.83 -14.99 -19.98
N HIS A 533 -13.99 -14.84 -18.95
CA HIS A 533 -14.40 -14.38 -17.62
C HIS A 533 -13.62 -13.15 -17.16
N SER A 534 -14.33 -12.06 -16.85
CA SER A 534 -13.71 -10.79 -16.45
C SER A 534 -12.87 -10.88 -15.16
N ILE A 535 -13.24 -11.75 -14.21
CA ILE A 535 -12.46 -11.99 -12.98
C ILE A 535 -11.05 -12.51 -13.30
N LEU A 536 -10.91 -13.42 -14.26
CA LEU A 536 -9.62 -13.98 -14.64
C LEU A 536 -8.79 -12.97 -15.45
N ALA A 537 -9.46 -12.15 -16.25
CA ALA A 537 -8.86 -11.03 -16.95
C ALA A 537 -8.24 -10.03 -15.95
N LYS A 538 -9.00 -9.65 -14.91
CA LYS A 538 -8.54 -8.80 -13.79
C LYS A 538 -7.36 -9.41 -13.03
N LEU A 539 -7.41 -10.70 -12.71
CA LEU A 539 -6.30 -11.40 -12.02
C LEU A 539 -5.03 -11.45 -12.87
N THR A 540 -5.16 -11.64 -14.18
CA THR A 540 -4.04 -11.61 -15.12
C THR A 540 -3.37 -10.24 -15.14
N TYR A 541 -4.16 -9.17 -15.29
CA TYR A 541 -3.66 -7.80 -15.28
C TYR A 541 -3.00 -7.45 -13.93
N PHE A 542 -3.65 -7.82 -12.81
CA PHE A 542 -3.10 -7.65 -11.47
C PHE A 542 -1.71 -8.29 -11.33
N LYS A 543 -1.56 -9.56 -11.73
CA LYS A 543 -0.28 -10.27 -11.60
C LYS A 543 0.80 -9.64 -12.48
N GLN A 544 0.44 -9.15 -13.67
CA GLN A 544 1.35 -8.43 -14.56
C GLN A 544 1.79 -7.09 -13.94
N LEU A 545 0.85 -6.30 -13.44
CA LEU A 545 1.10 -4.99 -12.83
C LEU A 545 2.03 -5.09 -11.62
N GLU A 546 1.80 -6.07 -10.73
CA GLU A 546 2.67 -6.35 -9.58
C GLU A 546 4.10 -6.68 -10.03
N CYS A 547 4.24 -7.50 -11.06
CA CYS A 547 5.55 -7.88 -11.62
C CYS A 547 6.29 -6.66 -12.20
N ILE A 548 5.62 -5.81 -12.98
CA ILE A 548 6.20 -4.56 -13.52
C ILE A 548 6.64 -3.64 -12.39
N SER A 549 5.80 -3.49 -11.37
CA SER A 549 6.03 -2.55 -10.27
C SER A 549 7.20 -3.00 -9.39
N ALA A 550 7.32 -4.31 -9.17
CA ALA A 550 8.49 -4.89 -8.50
C ALA A 550 9.77 -4.74 -9.34
N CYS A 551 9.70 -4.90 -10.66
CA CYS A 551 10.82 -4.61 -11.57
C CYS A 551 11.25 -3.14 -11.50
N ASN A 552 10.30 -2.21 -11.54
CA ASN A 552 10.54 -0.78 -11.46
C ASN A 552 11.21 -0.40 -10.13
N THR A 553 10.88 -1.10 -9.05
CA THR A 553 11.52 -0.91 -7.75
C THR A 553 13.01 -1.24 -7.78
N CYS A 554 13.43 -2.34 -8.43
CA CYS A 554 14.86 -2.66 -8.59
C CYS A 554 15.62 -1.65 -9.46
N ARG A 555 14.93 -0.99 -10.40
CA ARG A 555 15.56 0.02 -11.29
C ARG A 555 15.80 1.35 -10.60
N ARG A 556 15.04 1.68 -9.54
CA ARG A 556 15.17 2.96 -8.82
C ARG A 556 16.56 3.13 -8.20
N ASP A 557 17.15 2.05 -7.71
CA ASP A 557 18.46 2.06 -7.04
C ASP A 557 19.59 2.57 -7.97
N PRO A 558 19.86 1.98 -9.15
CA PRO A 558 20.91 2.50 -10.03
C PRO A 558 20.62 3.91 -10.54
N ILE A 559 19.36 4.29 -10.76
CA ILE A 559 18.99 5.66 -11.17
C ILE A 559 19.34 6.67 -10.06
N ALA A 560 19.05 6.34 -8.80
CA ALA A 560 19.35 7.20 -7.66
C ALA A 560 20.86 7.37 -7.43
N ASP A 561 21.65 6.32 -7.68
CA ASP A 561 23.11 6.35 -7.54
C ASP A 561 23.81 7.17 -8.66
N LEU A 562 23.14 7.51 -9.78
CA LEU A 562 23.74 8.33 -10.86
C LEU A 562 24.03 9.77 -10.41
N ASP A 563 23.12 10.41 -9.68
CA ASP A 563 23.35 11.75 -9.10
C ASP A 563 24.49 11.72 -8.05
N MET A 564 24.63 10.59 -7.32
CA MET A 564 25.70 10.42 -6.32
C MET A 564 27.08 10.33 -6.96
N LEU A 565 27.21 9.60 -8.06
CA LEU A 565 28.46 9.50 -8.82
C LEU A 565 28.96 10.84 -9.37
N ARG A 566 28.06 11.83 -9.46
CA ARG A 566 28.36 13.20 -9.90
C ARG A 566 28.57 14.19 -8.75
N GLY A 567 28.48 13.73 -7.49
CA GLY A 567 28.70 14.57 -6.32
C GLY A 567 27.49 15.42 -5.87
N HIS A 568 26.28 15.16 -6.40
CA HIS A 568 25.09 16.00 -6.14
C HIS A 568 24.21 15.59 -4.94
N LYS A 569 24.57 14.58 -4.11
CA LYS A 569 23.90 14.24 -2.83
C LYS A 569 24.82 13.45 -1.88
N MET A 570 24.92 13.84 -0.60
CA MET A 570 25.58 13.03 0.48
C MET A 570 24.85 13.02 1.84
N PHE A 571 23.51 12.98 1.87
CA PHE A 571 22.76 12.70 3.12
C PHE A 571 21.90 11.44 3.07
N GLN A 572 21.79 10.79 1.91
CA GLN A 572 21.15 9.48 1.79
C GLN A 572 22.24 8.43 1.52
N PRO A 573 22.29 7.33 2.29
CA PRO A 573 23.26 6.27 2.03
C PRO A 573 23.01 5.69 0.63
N SER A 574 24.07 5.31 -0.08
CA SER A 574 23.95 4.74 -1.43
C SER A 574 22.95 3.60 -1.45
N SER A 575 22.09 3.53 -2.47
CA SER A 575 21.15 2.39 -2.60
C SER A 575 21.90 1.06 -2.82
N SER A 576 23.05 1.12 -3.47
CA SER A 576 23.95 -0.02 -3.69
C SER A 576 24.93 -0.29 -2.52
N LEU A 577 25.50 -1.49 -2.52
CA LEU A 577 26.73 -1.78 -1.74
C LEU A 577 27.95 -1.41 -2.60
N ILE A 578 28.85 -0.60 -2.07
CA ILE A 578 30.13 -0.28 -2.71
C ILE A 578 31.20 -1.26 -2.21
N LEU A 579 31.93 -1.86 -3.14
CA LEU A 579 32.83 -2.98 -2.92
C LEU A 579 34.23 -2.68 -3.48
N GLY A 580 35.27 -2.84 -2.68
CA GLY A 580 36.67 -2.83 -3.08
C GLY A 580 37.14 -4.24 -3.45
N PHE A 581 37.64 -4.43 -4.67
CA PHE A 581 38.09 -5.75 -5.13
C PHE A 581 39.37 -6.20 -4.40
N LYS A 582 39.44 -7.46 -3.98
CA LYS A 582 40.61 -8.05 -3.31
C LYS A 582 41.26 -9.16 -4.14
N SER A 583 40.52 -10.19 -4.50
CA SER A 583 41.06 -11.34 -5.21
C SER A 583 39.99 -12.11 -6.01
N GLU A 584 40.47 -12.90 -6.97
CA GLU A 584 39.68 -13.90 -7.72
C GLU A 584 40.32 -15.28 -7.52
N HIS A 585 39.51 -16.26 -7.12
CA HIS A 585 39.92 -17.66 -6.95
C HIS A 585 39.06 -18.57 -7.82
N ARG A 586 39.68 -19.49 -8.56
CA ARG A 586 38.95 -20.41 -9.44
C ARG A 586 38.38 -21.58 -8.64
N LEU A 587 37.05 -21.74 -8.64
CA LEU A 587 36.36 -22.86 -7.98
C LEU A 587 36.24 -24.08 -8.91
N SER A 588 36.00 -23.83 -10.20
CA SER A 588 35.88 -24.89 -11.21
C SER A 588 36.34 -24.41 -12.59
N LYS A 589 36.22 -25.26 -13.62
CA LYS A 589 36.50 -24.85 -15.01
C LYS A 589 35.65 -23.64 -15.44
N PHE A 590 34.46 -23.47 -14.87
CA PHE A 590 33.46 -22.49 -15.29
C PHE A 590 33.05 -21.48 -14.22
N GLU A 591 33.51 -21.63 -12.97
CA GLU A 591 33.07 -20.81 -11.85
C GLU A 591 34.25 -20.24 -11.05
N VAL A 592 34.11 -18.98 -10.64
CA VAL A 592 35.09 -18.25 -9.85
C VAL A 592 34.45 -17.67 -8.59
N SER A 593 35.24 -17.60 -7.53
CA SER A 593 34.96 -16.89 -6.29
C SER A 593 35.67 -15.55 -6.32
N LEU A 594 34.95 -14.48 -6.01
CA LEU A 594 35.45 -13.12 -5.97
C LEU A 594 35.37 -12.61 -4.54
N GLN A 595 36.48 -12.12 -4.01
CA GLN A 595 36.53 -11.53 -2.68
C GLN A 595 36.53 -10.01 -2.76
N PHE A 596 35.66 -9.41 -1.96
CA PHE A 596 35.52 -7.96 -1.84
C PHE A 596 35.60 -7.52 -0.38
N GLU A 597 36.13 -6.32 -0.17
CA GLU A 597 35.93 -5.55 1.05
C GLU A 597 34.78 -4.58 0.83
N VAL A 598 33.86 -4.50 1.79
CA VAL A 598 32.72 -3.60 1.72
C VAL A 598 33.16 -2.21 2.18
N ILE A 599 33.04 -1.22 1.29
CA ILE A 599 33.47 0.16 1.54
C ILE A 599 32.31 0.91 2.21
N ASP A 600 32.55 1.39 3.42
CA ASP A 600 31.58 2.14 4.20
C ASP A 600 31.41 3.55 3.63
N THR A 601 30.16 3.96 3.41
CA THR A 601 29.81 5.29 2.90
C THR A 601 28.91 6.08 3.86
N GLY A 602 28.69 5.59 5.09
CA GLY A 602 27.88 6.27 6.10
C GLY A 602 28.33 5.95 7.53
N ASP A 603 27.45 6.15 8.52
CA ASP A 603 27.72 6.02 9.96
C ASP A 603 27.96 4.56 10.46
N GLY A 604 28.24 3.60 9.56
CA GLY A 604 28.50 2.19 9.86
C GLY A 604 27.28 1.31 10.20
N CYS A 605 26.19 1.87 10.75
CA CYS A 605 24.98 1.10 11.13
C CYS A 605 24.13 0.65 9.92
N ASP A 606 24.12 1.42 8.83
CA ASP A 606 23.39 1.11 7.59
C ASP A 606 24.00 -0.08 6.83
N LEU A 607 25.32 -0.29 6.98
CA LEU A 607 26.06 -1.33 6.30
C LEU A 607 25.66 -2.74 6.77
N LYS A 608 25.55 -2.93 8.09
CA LYS A 608 25.22 -4.23 8.68
C LYS A 608 23.82 -4.69 8.29
N GLU A 609 22.86 -3.76 8.19
CA GLU A 609 21.52 -4.06 7.68
C GLU A 609 21.54 -4.49 6.21
N LYS A 610 22.26 -3.75 5.36
CA LYS A 610 22.37 -4.10 3.93
C LYS A 610 23.00 -5.48 3.73
N LEU A 611 23.99 -5.83 4.55
CA LEU A 611 24.63 -7.14 4.56
C LEU A 611 23.68 -8.25 5.07
N ASP A 612 22.94 -8.02 6.16
CA ASP A 612 21.95 -8.97 6.70
C ASP A 612 20.79 -9.26 5.73
N ARG A 613 20.47 -8.32 4.83
CA ARG A 613 19.42 -8.47 3.80
C ARG A 613 19.88 -9.25 2.57
N LEU A 614 21.17 -9.60 2.47
CA LEU A 614 21.68 -10.37 1.35
C LEU A 614 21.12 -11.78 1.36
N VAL A 615 20.69 -12.26 0.19
CA VAL A 615 20.07 -13.57 0.02
C VAL A 615 21.11 -14.53 -0.53
N PHE A 616 21.28 -15.66 0.17
CA PHE A 616 22.13 -16.77 -0.25
C PHE A 616 21.32 -17.75 -1.09
N ASN A 617 21.56 -17.76 -2.41
CA ASN A 617 20.97 -18.70 -3.36
C ASN A 617 21.85 -18.81 -4.62
N ASP A 618 21.51 -19.76 -5.50
CA ASP A 618 22.24 -20.03 -6.74
C ASP A 618 21.57 -19.39 -7.99
N TRP A 619 20.76 -18.35 -7.82
CA TRP A 619 19.92 -17.77 -8.90
C TRP A 619 20.52 -16.55 -9.59
N HIS A 620 21.74 -16.16 -9.24
CA HIS A 620 22.46 -14.99 -9.71
C HIS A 620 21.62 -13.71 -9.51
N GLN A 621 21.19 -13.51 -8.26
CA GLN A 621 20.23 -12.47 -7.87
C GLN A 621 20.84 -11.06 -7.80
N TYR A 622 22.14 -10.90 -8.02
CA TYR A 622 22.80 -9.60 -7.92
C TYR A 622 23.53 -9.25 -9.21
N ILE A 623 23.57 -7.95 -9.53
CA ILE A 623 24.35 -7.37 -10.62
C ILE A 623 25.55 -6.66 -10.01
N LEU A 624 26.74 -7.11 -10.39
CA LEU A 624 28.03 -6.50 -10.02
C LEU A 624 28.50 -5.63 -11.19
N VAL A 625 28.80 -4.38 -10.91
CA VAL A 625 29.16 -3.40 -11.94
C VAL A 625 30.29 -2.48 -11.45
N PRO A 626 31.25 -2.06 -12.28
CA PRO A 626 32.26 -1.09 -11.87
C PRO A 626 31.63 0.21 -11.33
N ASP A 627 32.27 0.84 -10.35
CA ASP A 627 31.82 2.09 -9.73
C ASP A 627 32.12 3.31 -10.63
N ASN A 628 31.44 3.40 -11.77
CA ASN A 628 31.50 4.57 -12.66
C ASN A 628 30.15 4.81 -13.36
N TYR A 629 29.99 6.03 -13.88
CA TYR A 629 28.74 6.52 -14.44
C TYR A 629 28.22 5.67 -15.61
N GLN A 630 29.09 5.34 -16.58
CA GLN A 630 28.71 4.64 -17.80
C GLN A 630 28.18 3.24 -17.51
N ASP A 631 28.85 2.50 -16.63
CA ASP A 631 28.44 1.15 -16.30
C ASP A 631 27.15 1.13 -15.46
N VAL A 632 26.92 2.13 -14.58
CA VAL A 632 25.65 2.24 -13.84
C VAL A 632 24.46 2.58 -14.76
N ILE A 633 24.68 3.39 -15.81
CA ILE A 633 23.66 3.61 -16.84
C ILE A 633 23.26 2.28 -17.52
N GLU A 634 24.21 1.40 -17.83
CA GLU A 634 23.91 0.09 -18.43
C GLU A 634 23.08 -0.81 -17.51
N VAL A 635 23.25 -0.67 -16.19
CA VAL A 635 22.40 -1.33 -15.18
C VAL A 635 21.01 -0.70 -15.13
N ALA A 636 20.90 0.63 -15.19
CA ALA A 636 19.59 1.31 -15.26
C ALA A 636 18.80 0.89 -16.52
N ARG A 637 19.49 0.61 -17.63
CA ARG A 637 18.94 0.09 -18.89
C ARG A 637 18.74 -1.43 -18.91
N TYR A 638 19.05 -2.14 -17.82
CA TYR A 638 18.88 -3.58 -17.74
C TYR A 638 17.40 -3.95 -17.70
N SER A 639 16.95 -4.78 -18.65
CA SER A 639 15.58 -5.30 -18.63
C SER A 639 15.43 -6.42 -17.61
N HIS A 640 15.01 -6.04 -16.40
CA HIS A 640 14.62 -6.98 -15.36
C HIS A 640 13.50 -7.92 -15.81
N LEU A 641 12.49 -7.40 -16.54
CA LEU A 641 11.31 -8.17 -16.95
C LEU A 641 11.64 -9.23 -18.02
N LEU A 642 12.54 -8.93 -18.96
CA LEU A 642 12.97 -9.87 -19.99
C LEU A 642 13.78 -11.05 -19.41
N HIS A 643 14.48 -10.82 -18.30
CA HIS A 643 15.41 -11.78 -17.70
C HIS A 643 14.95 -12.31 -16.33
N MET A 644 13.71 -12.06 -15.92
CA MET A 644 13.20 -12.42 -14.59
C MET A 644 13.23 -13.92 -14.30
N ASN A 645 13.09 -14.76 -15.35
CA ASN A 645 12.99 -16.22 -15.22
C ASN A 645 14.28 -16.97 -15.58
N THR A 646 15.39 -16.25 -15.86
CA THR A 646 16.66 -16.89 -16.21
C THR A 646 17.54 -17.02 -14.98
N SER A 647 17.83 -18.25 -14.54
CA SER A 647 18.80 -18.49 -13.45
C SER A 647 20.25 -18.33 -13.91
N LYS A 648 20.48 -18.36 -15.23
CA LYS A 648 21.79 -18.19 -15.87
C LYS A 648 21.65 -17.33 -17.12
N TYR A 649 22.30 -16.15 -17.09
CA TYR A 649 22.71 -15.31 -18.24
C TYR A 649 21.66 -14.45 -18.99
N LYS A 650 22.13 -13.40 -19.72
CA LYS A 650 21.70 -12.88 -21.06
C LYS A 650 21.70 -11.34 -21.32
N LYS A 651 22.73 -10.56 -20.94
CA LYS A 651 23.11 -9.31 -21.65
C LYS A 651 24.64 -9.19 -21.67
N LYS A 652 25.25 -8.93 -22.83
CA LYS A 652 26.71 -8.73 -22.95
C LYS A 652 27.08 -7.45 -22.19
N GLY A 653 28.02 -7.51 -21.25
CA GLY A 653 28.47 -6.36 -20.43
C GLY A 653 27.92 -6.31 -19.00
N VAL A 654 26.85 -7.03 -18.65
CA VAL A 654 26.30 -7.06 -17.28
C VAL A 654 26.74 -8.31 -16.54
N THR A 655 27.42 -8.16 -15.40
CA THR A 655 27.91 -9.28 -14.60
C THR A 655 26.92 -9.65 -13.50
N CYS A 656 26.31 -10.83 -13.58
CA CYS A 656 25.43 -11.35 -12.52
C CYS A 656 26.20 -12.30 -11.59
N VAL A 657 25.94 -12.22 -10.28
CA VAL A 657 26.67 -12.93 -9.22
C VAL A 657 25.74 -13.47 -8.14
N ASN A 658 26.21 -14.47 -7.39
CA ASN A 658 25.60 -14.96 -6.15
C ASN A 658 26.36 -14.44 -4.92
N ILE A 659 25.68 -14.38 -3.78
CA ILE A 659 26.32 -14.19 -2.48
C ILE A 659 26.63 -15.58 -1.92
N SER A 660 27.90 -15.89 -1.65
CA SER A 660 28.30 -17.16 -1.05
C SER A 660 28.66 -17.05 0.42
N HIS A 661 29.27 -15.94 0.83
CA HIS A 661 29.64 -15.70 2.22
C HIS A 661 29.66 -14.21 2.54
N VAL A 662 29.26 -13.86 3.76
CA VAL A 662 29.29 -12.49 4.31
C VAL A 662 29.97 -12.57 5.67
N ASP A 663 31.10 -11.90 5.82
CA ASP A 663 31.74 -11.64 7.10
C ASP A 663 31.49 -10.17 7.47
N ILE A 664 30.60 -9.97 8.44
CA ILE A 664 30.16 -8.64 8.85
C ILE A 664 31.27 -7.93 9.63
N ASP A 665 32.04 -8.65 10.43
CA ASP A 665 33.03 -8.08 11.34
C ASP A 665 34.29 -7.67 10.57
N GLU A 666 34.71 -8.50 9.60
CA GLU A 666 35.82 -8.18 8.70
C GLU A 666 35.39 -7.35 7.47
N ARG A 667 34.10 -7.03 7.34
CA ARG A 667 33.50 -6.34 6.17
C ARG A 667 33.86 -7.03 4.85
N ARG A 668 33.91 -8.36 4.83
CA ARG A 668 34.24 -9.15 3.64
C ARG A 668 33.00 -9.75 3.01
N LEU A 669 32.93 -9.64 1.70
CA LEU A 669 31.86 -10.22 0.90
C LEU A 669 32.48 -11.15 -0.14
N THR A 670 32.05 -12.41 -0.11
CA THR A 670 32.44 -13.39 -1.12
C THR A 670 31.28 -13.60 -2.08
N LEU A 671 31.57 -13.41 -3.36
CA LEU A 671 30.64 -13.57 -4.46
C LEU A 671 31.06 -14.76 -5.33
N THR A 672 30.11 -15.43 -5.97
CA THR A 672 30.41 -16.42 -7.03
C THR A 672 29.82 -16.01 -8.37
N LYS A 673 30.56 -16.32 -9.43
CA LYS A 673 30.23 -15.97 -10.81
C LYS A 673 30.63 -17.09 -11.77
N LEU A 674 29.84 -17.26 -12.84
CA LEU A 674 30.25 -18.04 -14.01
C LEU A 674 31.20 -17.24 -14.93
N GLY A 675 32.38 -17.80 -15.21
CA GLY A 675 33.45 -17.16 -15.99
C GLY A 675 34.25 -16.12 -15.20
N THR A 676 35.40 -15.68 -15.73
CA THR A 676 36.31 -14.73 -15.06
C THR A 676 35.73 -13.30 -15.05
N LEU A 677 36.23 -12.43 -14.15
CA LEU A 677 35.79 -11.04 -14.08
C LEU A 677 36.35 -10.17 -15.23
N GLY A 678 37.42 -10.62 -15.88
CA GLY A 678 38.18 -9.82 -16.84
C GLY A 678 39.22 -8.95 -16.14
N LYS A 679 39.49 -7.74 -16.65
CA LYS A 679 40.37 -6.77 -15.96
C LYS A 679 39.60 -6.16 -14.76
N PRO A 680 40.04 -6.37 -13.51
CA PRO A 680 39.30 -5.89 -12.35
C PRO A 680 39.37 -4.35 -12.22
N ALA A 681 38.27 -3.74 -11.82
CA ALA A 681 38.18 -2.34 -11.41
C ALA A 681 38.53 -2.19 -9.92
N PRO A 682 38.99 -1.01 -9.47
CA PRO A 682 39.32 -0.79 -8.06
C PRO A 682 38.07 -0.84 -7.16
N LYS A 683 36.94 -0.35 -7.66
CA LYS A 683 35.65 -0.31 -6.95
C LYS A 683 34.53 -0.83 -7.83
N TYR A 684 33.55 -1.45 -7.18
CA TYR A 684 32.34 -1.99 -7.77
C TYR A 684 31.11 -1.58 -6.96
N ARG A 685 29.94 -1.61 -7.60
CA ARG A 685 28.63 -1.53 -6.97
C ARG A 685 27.89 -2.84 -7.16
N LEU A 686 27.08 -3.18 -6.15
CA LEU A 686 26.23 -4.36 -6.16
C LEU A 686 24.75 -3.95 -6.07
N TYR A 687 23.98 -4.30 -7.10
CA TYR A 687 22.54 -4.04 -7.20
C TYR A 687 21.75 -5.34 -7.15
N LYS A 688 20.54 -5.29 -6.59
CA LYS A 688 19.62 -6.44 -6.60
C LYS A 688 18.93 -6.56 -7.96
N ARG A 689 18.92 -7.77 -8.51
CA ARG A 689 18.17 -8.14 -9.71
C ARG A 689 16.80 -8.67 -9.33
N TYR A 690 15.75 -8.19 -10.01
CA TYR A 690 14.44 -8.83 -9.95
C TYR A 690 14.47 -10.23 -10.58
N ILE A 691 13.94 -11.21 -9.86
CA ILE A 691 13.82 -12.61 -10.29
C ILE A 691 12.41 -13.09 -9.96
N ASP A 692 11.76 -13.71 -10.92
CA ASP A 692 10.42 -14.27 -10.81
C ASP A 692 10.24 -15.46 -11.76
N PHE A 693 10.12 -16.66 -11.18
CA PHE A 693 9.87 -17.91 -11.91
C PHE A 693 8.39 -18.34 -11.88
N ASN A 694 7.54 -17.55 -11.25
CA ASN A 694 6.20 -17.96 -10.83
C ASN A 694 5.11 -17.18 -11.57
N THR A 695 5.31 -15.90 -11.87
CA THR A 695 4.31 -15.08 -12.58
C THR A 695 3.88 -15.72 -13.90
N GLN A 696 4.81 -16.15 -14.75
CA GLN A 696 4.43 -16.78 -16.02
C GLN A 696 3.61 -18.06 -15.82
N LYS A 697 3.98 -18.90 -14.85
CA LYS A 697 3.22 -20.14 -14.54
C LYS A 697 1.80 -19.83 -14.08
N CYS A 698 1.64 -18.76 -13.29
CA CYS A 698 0.35 -18.28 -12.83
C CYS A 698 -0.50 -17.76 -13.99
N LEU A 699 0.07 -16.92 -14.87
CA LEU A 699 -0.61 -16.40 -16.06
C LEU A 699 -1.05 -17.52 -17.02
N ASP A 700 -0.19 -18.51 -17.24
CA ASP A 700 -0.49 -19.67 -18.09
C ASP A 700 -1.64 -20.50 -17.49
N ALA A 701 -1.62 -20.73 -16.17
CA ALA A 701 -2.67 -21.46 -15.48
C ALA A 701 -4.02 -20.72 -15.51
N ILE A 702 -4.04 -19.41 -15.24
CA ILE A 702 -5.25 -18.58 -15.32
C ILE A 702 -5.83 -18.61 -16.75
N THR A 703 -4.97 -18.53 -17.77
CA THR A 703 -5.41 -18.60 -19.17
C THR A 703 -6.01 -19.96 -19.52
N ARG A 704 -5.50 -21.06 -18.96
CA ARG A 704 -6.10 -22.40 -19.13
C ARG A 704 -7.44 -22.51 -18.43
N ILE A 705 -7.53 -22.05 -17.18
CA ILE A 705 -8.77 -22.03 -16.38
C ILE A 705 -9.88 -21.28 -17.13
N ASP A 706 -9.55 -20.18 -17.80
CA ASP A 706 -10.52 -19.38 -18.56
C ASP A 706 -11.08 -20.09 -19.81
N LYS A 707 -10.28 -20.98 -20.42
CA LYS A 707 -10.59 -21.61 -21.72
C LYS A 707 -11.15 -23.02 -21.61
N GLU A 708 -10.89 -23.71 -20.50
CA GLU A 708 -11.27 -25.10 -20.31
C GLU A 708 -12.52 -25.20 -19.43
N ASP A 709 -13.61 -25.73 -19.99
CA ASP A 709 -14.91 -25.87 -19.29
C ASP A 709 -14.82 -26.71 -18.00
N GLU A 710 -13.78 -27.55 -17.83
CA GLU A 710 -13.58 -28.35 -16.61
C GLU A 710 -13.38 -27.50 -15.35
N PHE A 711 -13.10 -26.19 -15.49
CA PHE A 711 -12.88 -25.28 -14.37
C PHE A 711 -14.01 -24.27 -14.14
N MET A 712 -15.16 -24.39 -14.80
CA MET A 712 -16.31 -23.48 -14.58
C MET A 712 -16.72 -23.43 -13.10
N ASP A 713 -16.71 -24.59 -12.43
CA ASP A 713 -16.98 -24.73 -11.00
C ASP A 713 -16.07 -23.84 -10.12
N MET A 714 -14.83 -23.57 -10.56
CA MET A 714 -13.91 -22.66 -9.87
C MET A 714 -14.29 -21.20 -10.08
N ILE A 715 -14.82 -20.86 -11.25
CA ILE A 715 -15.29 -19.51 -11.56
C ILE A 715 -16.54 -19.20 -10.75
N ASP A 716 -17.44 -20.17 -10.62
CA ASP A 716 -18.61 -20.09 -9.75
C ASP A 716 -18.21 -19.88 -8.29
N LEU A 717 -17.18 -20.58 -7.81
CA LEU A 717 -16.62 -20.34 -6.47
C LEU A 717 -16.16 -18.89 -6.26
N LEU A 718 -15.55 -18.23 -7.25
CA LEU A 718 -15.07 -16.85 -7.09
C LEU A 718 -16.21 -15.82 -7.19
N ASN A 719 -17.19 -16.08 -8.05
CA ASN A 719 -18.37 -15.23 -8.26
C ASN A 719 -19.36 -15.31 -7.09
N ASP A 720 -19.73 -16.52 -6.69
CA ASP A 720 -20.69 -16.80 -5.62
C ASP A 720 -20.20 -17.93 -4.69
N PRO A 721 -19.22 -17.64 -3.80
CA PRO A 721 -18.78 -18.57 -2.78
C PRO A 721 -19.93 -19.14 -1.92
N ASN A 722 -20.99 -18.36 -1.68
CA ASN A 722 -22.12 -18.78 -0.87
C ASN A 722 -23.00 -19.81 -1.58
N GLY A 723 -23.35 -19.56 -2.85
CA GLY A 723 -24.05 -20.50 -3.72
C GLY A 723 -23.24 -21.78 -3.93
N TRP A 724 -21.99 -21.65 -4.35
CA TRP A 724 -21.08 -22.77 -4.61
C TRP A 724 -20.94 -23.72 -3.42
N SER A 725 -20.94 -23.17 -2.20
CA SER A 725 -20.83 -23.92 -0.95
C SER A 725 -22.00 -24.85 -0.66
N ARG A 726 -23.20 -24.53 -1.17
CA ARG A 726 -24.47 -25.25 -0.88
C ARG A 726 -24.83 -26.27 -1.95
N GLU A 727 -24.33 -26.10 -3.17
CA GLU A 727 -24.54 -27.05 -4.25
C GLU A 727 -23.67 -28.30 -4.06
N ASN A 728 -24.08 -29.46 -4.58
CA ASN A 728 -23.27 -30.69 -4.60
C ASN A 728 -22.65 -31.12 -3.26
N VAL A 729 -23.24 -30.71 -2.12
CA VAL A 729 -22.82 -31.12 -0.77
C VAL A 729 -22.97 -32.62 -0.62
N PHE A 730 -22.04 -33.24 0.11
CA PHE A 730 -22.04 -34.67 0.37
C PHE A 730 -21.63 -34.92 1.81
N ASP A 731 -22.07 -36.05 2.36
CA ASP A 731 -21.63 -36.57 3.67
C ASP A 731 -21.08 -37.97 3.46
N ASP A 732 -19.76 -38.07 3.32
CA ASP A 732 -19.02 -39.32 3.11
C ASP A 732 -18.48 -39.91 4.41
N ILE A 733 -18.83 -39.33 5.57
CA ILE A 733 -18.46 -39.87 6.88
C ILE A 733 -19.69 -40.22 7.73
N GLY A 734 -20.90 -40.10 7.16
CA GLY A 734 -22.16 -40.42 7.84
C GLY A 734 -22.42 -39.57 9.08
N LEU A 735 -21.95 -38.32 9.13
CA LEU A 735 -22.13 -37.46 10.30
C LEU A 735 -23.62 -37.17 10.60
N ASN A 736 -24.43 -37.03 9.56
CA ASN A 736 -25.86 -36.75 9.69
C ASN A 736 -26.70 -38.00 9.99
N SER A 737 -26.16 -39.19 9.76
CA SER A 737 -26.88 -40.46 9.87
C SER A 737 -26.37 -41.40 10.97
N SER A 738 -25.18 -41.17 11.53
CA SER A 738 -24.57 -42.02 12.57
C SER A 738 -24.31 -41.23 13.87
N SER A 739 -24.74 -41.79 15.01
CA SER A 739 -24.41 -41.27 16.33
C SER A 739 -22.91 -41.44 16.66
N GLU A 740 -22.27 -42.48 16.13
CA GLU A 740 -20.85 -42.80 16.37
C GLU A 740 -19.89 -41.73 15.83
N ALA A 741 -20.15 -41.15 14.65
CA ALA A 741 -19.32 -40.07 14.11
C ALA A 741 -19.42 -38.81 14.98
N GLN A 742 -20.62 -38.50 15.49
CA GLN A 742 -20.86 -37.38 16.40
C GLN A 742 -20.24 -37.60 17.78
N GLU A 743 -20.29 -38.82 18.31
CA GLU A 743 -19.63 -39.19 19.56
C GLU A 743 -18.10 -39.10 19.41
N SER A 744 -17.54 -39.54 18.29
CA SER A 744 -16.10 -39.51 18.05
C SER A 744 -15.50 -38.09 18.01
N LEU A 745 -16.29 -37.07 17.67
CA LEU A 745 -15.88 -35.65 17.78
C LEU A 745 -15.47 -35.27 19.21
N SER A 746 -16.10 -35.89 20.22
CA SER A 746 -15.73 -35.66 21.62
C SER A 746 -14.38 -36.30 21.97
N THR A 747 -14.05 -37.44 21.37
CA THR A 747 -12.80 -38.19 21.57
C THR A 747 -11.56 -37.43 21.09
N PHE A 748 -11.71 -36.55 20.09
CA PHE A 748 -10.62 -35.72 19.57
C PHE A 748 -10.35 -34.44 20.38
N ASN A 749 -10.94 -34.28 21.57
CA ASN A 749 -10.74 -33.13 22.47
C ASN A 749 -10.93 -31.75 21.80
N MET A 750 -11.88 -31.65 20.88
CA MET A 750 -12.22 -30.37 20.24
C MET A 750 -13.08 -29.49 21.16
N SER A 751 -12.85 -28.17 21.12
CA SER A 751 -13.68 -27.17 21.79
C SER A 751 -15.06 -27.02 21.15
N SER A 752 -15.97 -26.28 21.80
CA SER A 752 -17.31 -26.02 21.26
C SER A 752 -17.29 -25.31 19.91
N SER A 753 -16.44 -24.29 19.73
CA SER A 753 -16.32 -23.61 18.43
C SER A 753 -15.66 -24.53 17.38
N GLN A 754 -14.68 -25.33 17.77
CA GLN A 754 -14.04 -26.31 16.87
C GLN A 754 -15.04 -27.37 16.40
N LYS A 755 -15.87 -27.90 17.30
CA LYS A 755 -16.95 -28.86 16.96
C LYS A 755 -17.96 -28.24 16.00
N ALA A 756 -18.41 -27.00 16.26
CA ALA A 756 -19.33 -26.30 15.37
C ALA A 756 -18.74 -26.12 13.95
N ILE A 757 -17.45 -25.76 13.85
CA ILE A 757 -16.75 -25.65 12.57
C ILE A 757 -16.65 -27.02 11.88
N ALA A 758 -16.27 -28.08 12.61
CA ALA A 758 -16.17 -29.43 12.07
C ALA A 758 -17.51 -29.92 11.49
N THR A 759 -18.61 -29.69 12.19
CA THR A 759 -19.96 -29.99 11.68
C THR A 759 -20.29 -29.17 10.44
N SER A 760 -19.98 -27.87 10.45
CA SER A 760 -20.23 -26.97 9.31
C SER A 760 -19.46 -27.40 8.05
N ILE A 761 -18.21 -27.87 8.19
CA ILE A 761 -17.40 -28.39 7.07
C ILE A 761 -18.08 -29.56 6.35
N ILE A 762 -18.83 -30.40 7.07
CA ILE A 762 -19.52 -31.55 6.44
C ILE A 762 -20.79 -31.10 5.71
N GLN A 763 -21.45 -30.05 6.20
CA GLN A 763 -22.69 -29.52 5.63
C GLN A 763 -22.48 -28.63 4.39
N ARG A 764 -21.24 -28.35 4.02
CA ARG A 764 -20.87 -27.33 3.04
C ARG A 764 -19.65 -27.73 2.24
N ARG A 765 -19.51 -27.21 1.02
CA ARG A 765 -18.28 -27.38 0.21
C ARG A 765 -17.19 -26.39 0.56
N LEU A 766 -17.53 -25.18 1.03
CA LEU A 766 -16.58 -24.15 1.44
C LEU A 766 -16.69 -23.89 2.95
N GLN A 767 -15.55 -23.95 3.64
CA GLN A 767 -15.43 -23.42 4.99
C GLN A 767 -14.23 -22.49 5.10
N ILE A 768 -14.49 -21.26 5.53
CA ILE A 768 -13.48 -20.29 5.92
C ILE A 768 -13.39 -20.30 7.44
N ILE A 769 -12.19 -20.54 7.95
CA ILE A 769 -11.89 -20.58 9.38
C ILE A 769 -11.15 -19.29 9.71
N TRP A 770 -11.86 -18.37 10.36
CA TRP A 770 -11.22 -17.20 10.93
C TRP A 770 -10.62 -17.57 12.28
N GLY A 771 -9.30 -17.67 12.34
CA GLY A 771 -8.61 -18.01 13.57
C GLY A 771 -7.78 -16.86 14.11
N PRO A 772 -8.29 -16.11 15.12
CA PRO A 772 -7.52 -15.11 15.84
C PRO A 772 -6.18 -15.64 16.38
N PRO A 773 -5.24 -14.78 16.78
CA PRO A 773 -3.96 -15.19 17.31
C PRO A 773 -4.11 -16.11 18.53
N GLY A 774 -3.36 -17.21 18.55
CA GLY A 774 -3.42 -18.18 19.63
C GLY A 774 -4.65 -19.09 19.62
N SER A 775 -5.51 -19.03 18.60
CA SER A 775 -6.74 -19.84 18.54
C SER A 775 -6.54 -21.33 18.26
N GLY A 776 -5.33 -21.74 17.93
CA GLY A 776 -5.01 -23.13 17.61
C GLY A 776 -5.54 -23.57 16.24
N LYS A 777 -5.44 -22.71 15.22
CA LYS A 777 -5.82 -23.04 13.82
C LYS A 777 -5.21 -24.36 13.34
N THR A 778 -3.88 -24.46 13.36
CA THR A 778 -3.14 -25.64 12.92
C THR A 778 -3.49 -26.88 13.76
N GLU A 779 -3.70 -26.70 15.08
CA GLU A 779 -4.17 -27.75 15.99
C GLU A 779 -5.57 -28.27 15.63
N PHE A 780 -6.48 -27.36 15.30
CA PHE A 780 -7.82 -27.72 14.89
C PHE A 780 -7.80 -28.49 13.57
N LEU A 781 -7.06 -28.00 12.57
CA LEU A 781 -6.94 -28.66 11.28
C LEU A 781 -6.36 -30.08 11.42
N SER A 782 -5.33 -30.28 12.25
CA SER A 782 -4.74 -31.60 12.45
C SER A 782 -5.70 -32.59 13.11
N ARG A 783 -6.44 -32.14 14.14
CA ARG A 783 -7.50 -32.94 14.80
C ARG A 783 -8.64 -33.25 13.84
N PHE A 784 -9.08 -32.28 13.06
CA PHE A 784 -10.15 -32.44 12.08
C PHE A 784 -9.79 -33.47 11.01
N ILE A 785 -8.58 -33.42 10.46
CA ILE A 785 -8.14 -34.37 9.41
C ILE A 785 -8.06 -35.79 9.93
N ASN A 786 -7.46 -36.00 11.10
CA ASN A 786 -7.40 -37.34 11.71
C ASN A 786 -8.81 -37.88 12.03
N TRP A 787 -9.68 -37.04 12.59
CA TRP A 787 -11.08 -37.40 12.86
C TRP A 787 -11.85 -37.73 11.57
N TYR A 788 -11.69 -36.91 10.53
CA TYR A 788 -12.33 -37.11 9.24
C TYR A 788 -11.88 -38.41 8.58
N ILE A 789 -10.57 -38.68 8.54
CA ILE A 789 -10.02 -39.91 7.93
C ILE A 789 -10.49 -41.15 8.67
N LEU A 790 -10.47 -41.14 10.02
CA LEU A 790 -10.96 -42.25 10.82
C LEU A 790 -12.40 -42.63 10.44
N ASN A 791 -13.30 -41.64 10.38
CA ASN A 791 -14.70 -41.90 10.04
C ASN A 791 -14.90 -42.22 8.55
N PHE A 792 -14.11 -41.60 7.66
CA PHE A 792 -14.15 -41.92 6.23
C PHE A 792 -13.80 -43.38 5.95
N VAL A 793 -12.73 -43.90 6.56
CA VAL A 793 -12.32 -45.30 6.39
C VAL A 793 -13.37 -46.26 6.98
N ARG A 794 -14.00 -45.90 8.10
CA ARG A 794 -15.11 -46.69 8.68
C ARG A 794 -16.31 -46.78 7.74
N CYS A 795 -16.71 -45.66 7.12
CA CYS A 795 -17.89 -45.62 6.25
C CYS A 795 -17.65 -46.16 4.84
N ASN A 796 -16.44 -46.02 4.29
CA ASN A 796 -16.16 -46.29 2.87
C ASN A 796 -15.12 -47.39 2.65
N GLY A 797 -14.56 -47.99 3.70
CA GLY A 797 -13.52 -49.02 3.59
C GLY A 797 -12.28 -48.52 2.82
N LEU A 798 -11.73 -49.38 1.95
CA LEU A 798 -10.49 -49.15 1.18
C LEU A 798 -10.71 -48.31 -0.10
N THR A 799 -11.46 -47.22 0.00
CA THR A 799 -11.63 -46.27 -1.11
C THR A 799 -10.48 -45.26 -1.17
N ASP A 800 -10.13 -44.82 -2.39
CA ASP A 800 -9.07 -43.83 -2.59
C ASP A 800 -9.52 -42.47 -2.07
N LEU A 801 -8.75 -41.90 -1.14
CA LEU A 801 -8.94 -40.54 -0.66
C LEU A 801 -7.62 -39.78 -0.73
N MET A 802 -7.67 -38.61 -1.37
CA MET A 802 -6.55 -37.68 -1.41
C MET A 802 -6.98 -36.35 -0.80
N ILE A 803 -6.24 -35.94 0.23
CA ILE A 803 -6.39 -34.65 0.89
C ILE A 803 -5.15 -33.83 0.57
N GLY A 804 -5.36 -32.67 -0.05
CA GLY A 804 -4.29 -31.73 -0.35
C GLY A 804 -4.12 -30.71 0.78
N VAL A 805 -2.87 -30.41 1.10
CA VAL A 805 -2.48 -29.34 2.04
C VAL A 805 -1.57 -28.37 1.30
N THR A 806 -1.84 -27.08 1.46
CA THR A 806 -0.99 -26.01 0.93
C THR A 806 -0.99 -24.80 1.85
N ALA A 807 0.03 -23.96 1.70
CA ALA A 807 0.15 -22.67 2.36
C ALA A 807 1.15 -21.82 1.56
N PHE A 808 1.36 -20.57 1.96
CA PHE A 808 2.32 -19.68 1.30
C PHE A 808 3.78 -20.19 1.39
N THR A 809 4.18 -20.80 2.50
CA THR A 809 5.57 -21.27 2.71
C THR A 809 5.66 -22.77 2.95
N ASN A 810 6.80 -23.36 2.58
CA ASN A 810 7.13 -24.76 2.91
C ASN A 810 7.11 -25.00 4.43
N ALA A 811 7.54 -24.03 5.23
CA ALA A 811 7.57 -24.15 6.68
C ALA A 811 6.16 -24.26 7.27
N SER A 812 5.21 -23.44 6.80
CA SER A 812 3.80 -23.51 7.21
C SER A 812 3.16 -24.85 6.85
N ILE A 813 3.41 -25.35 5.63
CA ILE A 813 2.92 -26.67 5.19
C ILE A 813 3.48 -27.77 6.10
N LEU A 814 4.79 -27.79 6.30
CA LEU A 814 5.44 -28.82 7.09
C LEU A 814 5.00 -28.78 8.56
N ASN A 815 4.80 -27.59 9.13
CA ASN A 815 4.28 -27.44 10.49
C ASN A 815 2.89 -28.12 10.65
N LEU A 816 1.98 -27.91 9.70
CA LEU A 816 0.68 -28.58 9.70
C LEU A 816 0.81 -30.09 9.50
N LEU A 817 1.66 -30.55 8.57
CA LEU A 817 1.89 -31.98 8.36
C LEU A 817 2.46 -32.68 9.60
N LYS A 818 3.46 -32.08 10.27
CA LYS A 818 4.01 -32.59 11.54
C LYS A 818 2.93 -32.66 12.61
N ARG A 819 2.04 -31.66 12.67
CA ARG A 819 0.94 -31.70 13.63
C ARG A 819 -0.12 -32.75 13.31
N ILE A 820 -0.36 -33.03 12.03
CA ILE A 820 -1.20 -34.15 11.60
C ILE A 820 -0.57 -35.48 12.03
N GLU A 821 0.75 -35.63 11.85
CA GLU A 821 1.53 -36.80 12.28
C GLU A 821 1.49 -37.01 13.80
N ASP A 822 1.66 -35.95 14.60
CA ASP A 822 1.58 -36.01 16.06
C ASP A 822 0.22 -36.58 16.52
N ILE A 823 -0.87 -36.06 15.95
CA ILE A 823 -2.23 -36.52 16.28
C ILE A 823 -2.46 -37.93 15.72
N GLN A 824 -1.91 -38.26 14.55
CA GLN A 824 -1.99 -39.60 13.97
C GLN A 824 -1.39 -40.64 14.93
N LYS A 825 -0.19 -40.37 15.45
CA LYS A 825 0.51 -41.19 16.44
C LYS A 825 -0.25 -41.24 17.77
N GLN A 826 -0.77 -40.11 18.23
CA GLN A 826 -1.53 -40.03 19.48
C GLN A 826 -2.76 -40.97 19.49
N TYR A 827 -3.41 -41.14 18.35
CA TYR A 827 -4.64 -41.94 18.22
C TYR A 827 -4.42 -43.29 17.52
N GLY A 828 -3.19 -43.69 17.21
CA GLY A 828 -2.87 -44.98 16.60
C GLY A 828 -3.41 -45.15 15.17
N LEU A 829 -3.31 -44.11 14.34
CA LEU A 829 -3.91 -44.05 12.99
C LEU A 829 -2.86 -44.21 11.85
N GLU A 830 -1.65 -44.67 12.16
CA GLU A 830 -0.52 -44.78 11.22
C GLU A 830 -0.81 -45.71 10.04
N ASP A 831 -1.56 -46.79 10.28
CA ASP A 831 -1.91 -47.78 9.25
C ASP A 831 -3.06 -47.31 8.33
N LEU A 832 -3.77 -46.24 8.72
CA LEU A 832 -4.94 -45.77 7.96
C LEU A 832 -4.57 -44.87 6.78
N PHE A 833 -3.52 -44.05 6.93
CA PHE A 833 -3.12 -43.09 5.89
C PHE A 833 -1.64 -42.74 5.92
N SER A 834 -1.11 -42.33 4.76
CA SER A 834 0.27 -41.85 4.64
C SER A 834 0.35 -40.34 4.46
N ILE A 835 1.36 -39.72 5.07
CA ILE A 835 1.65 -38.29 4.94
C ILE A 835 2.85 -38.09 4.01
N ILE A 836 2.68 -37.25 2.99
CA ILE A 836 3.69 -36.99 1.96
C ILE A 836 3.93 -35.49 1.87
N PHE A 837 5.21 -35.08 1.85
CA PHE A 837 5.59 -33.70 1.56
C PHE A 837 6.27 -33.63 0.19
N ALA A 838 5.57 -33.04 -0.79
CA ALA A 838 6.02 -32.91 -2.17
C ALA A 838 6.73 -31.56 -2.39
N THR A 839 8.05 -31.60 -2.50
CA THR A 839 8.94 -30.42 -2.50
C THR A 839 10.00 -30.54 -3.61
N TYR A 840 10.87 -29.55 -3.73
CA TYR A 840 12.05 -29.58 -4.61
C TYR A 840 13.30 -30.14 -3.90
N ASP A 841 13.35 -30.02 -2.57
CA ASP A 841 14.47 -30.46 -1.72
C ASP A 841 14.04 -31.69 -0.89
N THR A 842 14.88 -32.72 -0.85
CA THR A 842 14.58 -34.01 -0.19
C THR A 842 15.39 -34.22 1.09
N LYS A 843 15.78 -33.16 1.81
CA LYS A 843 16.37 -33.32 3.14
C LYS A 843 15.34 -33.97 4.09
N GLU A 844 15.54 -35.25 4.36
CA GLU A 844 14.71 -36.06 5.24
C GLU A 844 14.98 -35.72 6.72
N ASP A 845 13.91 -35.69 7.50
CA ASP A 845 13.96 -35.63 8.96
C ASP A 845 13.87 -37.07 9.48
N SER A 846 14.99 -37.61 9.99
CA SER A 846 15.10 -39.04 10.35
C SER A 846 14.15 -39.50 11.45
N GLU A 847 13.53 -38.56 12.19
CA GLU A 847 12.59 -38.85 13.27
C GLU A 847 11.10 -38.78 12.84
N SER A 848 10.81 -38.36 11.59
CA SER A 848 9.45 -38.20 11.08
C SER A 848 9.05 -39.33 10.12
N ALA A 849 7.80 -39.78 10.21
CA ALA A 849 7.18 -40.71 9.26
C ALA A 849 6.70 -40.01 7.97
N ILE A 850 6.85 -38.68 7.87
CA ILE A 850 6.51 -37.91 6.67
C ILE A 850 7.48 -38.27 5.54
N LYS A 851 6.93 -38.63 4.38
CA LYS A 851 7.74 -38.97 3.20
C LYS A 851 8.08 -37.73 2.39
N TYR A 852 9.35 -37.33 2.40
CA TYR A 852 9.87 -36.22 1.60
C TYR A 852 10.12 -36.70 0.18
N VAL A 853 9.44 -36.10 -0.79
CA VAL A 853 9.54 -36.54 -2.20
C VAL A 853 9.71 -35.35 -3.12
N LYS A 854 10.50 -35.54 -4.18
CA LYS A 854 10.46 -34.60 -5.31
C LYS A 854 9.06 -34.62 -5.90
N TRP A 855 8.49 -33.45 -6.17
CA TRP A 855 7.11 -33.38 -6.71
C TRP A 855 6.91 -34.25 -7.96
N ARG A 856 7.96 -34.45 -8.80
CA ARG A 856 7.92 -35.30 -10.01
C ARG A 856 7.75 -36.79 -9.71
N GLU A 857 8.23 -37.23 -8.55
CA GLU A 857 8.25 -38.63 -8.11
C GLU A 857 7.06 -38.97 -7.22
N SER A 858 6.26 -37.96 -6.84
CA SER A 858 5.11 -38.11 -5.95
C SER A 858 4.11 -39.19 -6.41
N LEU A 859 3.82 -39.31 -7.72
CA LEU A 859 2.94 -40.35 -8.26
C LEU A 859 3.51 -41.74 -8.03
N THR A 860 4.79 -41.89 -8.29
CA THR A 860 5.51 -43.15 -8.16
C THR A 860 5.47 -43.63 -6.71
N VAL A 861 5.68 -42.71 -5.75
CA VAL A 861 5.61 -43.02 -4.32
C VAL A 861 4.19 -43.39 -3.89
N VAL A 862 3.16 -42.65 -4.33
CA VAL A 862 1.76 -42.98 -4.04
C VAL A 862 1.39 -44.36 -4.60
N ASN A 863 1.76 -44.67 -5.84
CA ASN A 863 1.47 -45.97 -6.45
C ASN A 863 2.24 -47.11 -5.77
N LYS A 864 3.49 -46.86 -5.35
CA LYS A 864 4.28 -47.82 -4.57
C LYS A 864 3.60 -48.13 -3.23
N LEU A 865 3.16 -47.11 -2.51
CA LEU A 865 2.45 -47.25 -1.24
C LEU A 865 1.13 -48.02 -1.36
N LYS A 866 0.34 -47.72 -2.40
CA LYS A 866 -0.89 -48.46 -2.69
C LYS A 866 -0.63 -49.96 -2.91
N LYS A 867 0.49 -50.31 -3.53
CA LYS A 867 0.84 -51.69 -3.89
C LYS A 867 1.48 -52.47 -2.73
N GLU A 868 2.39 -51.83 -1.99
CA GLU A 868 3.19 -52.49 -0.95
C GLU A 868 2.52 -52.48 0.42
N SER A 869 1.88 -51.37 0.81
CA SER A 869 1.33 -51.17 2.16
C SER A 869 -0.19 -51.33 2.21
N GLY A 870 -0.87 -51.41 1.06
CA GLY A 870 -2.34 -51.46 0.98
C GLY A 870 -3.04 -50.14 1.33
N ILE A 871 -2.31 -49.10 1.77
CA ILE A 871 -2.84 -47.79 2.15
C ILE A 871 -3.48 -47.10 0.93
N ARG A 872 -4.72 -46.62 1.10
CA ARG A 872 -5.52 -45.95 0.05
C ARG A 872 -5.77 -44.46 0.33
N VAL A 873 -5.46 -43.99 1.54
CA VAL A 873 -5.67 -42.61 1.97
C VAL A 873 -4.35 -41.87 2.07
N PHE A 874 -4.28 -40.67 1.49
CA PHE A 874 -3.06 -39.87 1.41
C PHE A 874 -3.34 -38.41 1.79
N VAL A 875 -2.50 -37.89 2.69
CA VAL A 875 -2.41 -36.45 2.99
C VAL A 875 -1.13 -35.93 2.33
N ILE A 876 -1.27 -35.10 1.31
CA ILE A 876 -0.13 -34.57 0.54
C ILE A 876 -0.01 -33.09 0.83
N GLY A 877 1.13 -32.63 1.34
CA GLY A 877 1.46 -31.21 1.45
C GLY A 877 2.39 -30.77 0.34
N ALA A 878 2.04 -29.67 -0.33
CA ALA A 878 2.88 -29.08 -1.37
C ALA A 878 2.61 -27.58 -1.52
N THR A 879 3.58 -26.81 -2.01
CA THR A 879 3.32 -25.42 -2.40
C THR A 879 2.31 -25.36 -3.55
N VAL A 880 1.64 -24.22 -3.72
CA VAL A 880 0.70 -24.00 -4.84
C VAL A 880 1.34 -24.27 -6.20
N TYR A 881 2.62 -23.95 -6.37
CA TYR A 881 3.36 -24.21 -7.61
C TYR A 881 3.68 -25.70 -7.81
N SER A 882 4.02 -26.42 -6.74
CA SER A 882 4.19 -27.87 -6.79
C SER A 882 2.87 -28.56 -7.12
N TRP A 883 1.74 -28.10 -6.56
CA TRP A 883 0.40 -28.59 -6.90
C TRP A 883 0.06 -28.39 -8.38
N ASN A 884 0.34 -27.20 -8.93
CA ASN A 884 0.18 -26.93 -10.36
C ASN A 884 0.95 -27.94 -11.21
N ASN A 885 2.20 -28.21 -10.84
CA ASN A 885 3.03 -29.18 -11.55
C ASN A 885 2.49 -30.62 -11.40
N ILE A 886 1.96 -31.00 -10.24
CA ILE A 886 1.35 -32.32 -10.03
C ILE A 886 0.16 -32.50 -10.98
N LYS A 887 -0.80 -31.57 -11.00
CA LYS A 887 -1.98 -31.63 -11.91
C LYS A 887 -1.56 -31.69 -13.38
N ASP A 888 -0.55 -30.93 -13.78
CA ASP A 888 -0.11 -30.87 -15.18
C ASP A 888 0.70 -32.11 -15.63
N ASN A 889 1.30 -32.89 -14.71
CA ASN A 889 2.21 -33.99 -15.06
C ASN A 889 1.69 -35.39 -14.69
N TRP A 890 0.76 -35.51 -13.74
CA TRP A 890 0.15 -36.80 -13.41
C TRP A 890 -0.96 -37.14 -14.41
N LYS A 891 -0.65 -37.95 -15.41
CA LYS A 891 -1.60 -38.37 -16.47
C LYS A 891 -2.93 -38.96 -15.96
N SER A 892 -2.95 -39.56 -14.76
CA SER A 892 -4.13 -40.20 -14.16
C SER A 892 -4.60 -39.53 -12.86
N PHE A 893 -4.28 -38.25 -12.67
CA PHE A 893 -4.69 -37.51 -11.47
C PHE A 893 -6.20 -37.30 -11.42
N LYS A 894 -6.86 -37.89 -10.41
CA LYS A 894 -8.31 -37.77 -10.18
C LYS A 894 -8.70 -36.53 -9.35
N GLY A 895 -7.73 -35.70 -8.97
CA GLY A 895 -7.93 -34.57 -8.08
C GLY A 895 -7.95 -34.94 -6.59
N CYS A 896 -7.96 -33.91 -5.74
CA CYS A 896 -8.10 -34.00 -4.29
C CYS A 896 -9.56 -33.86 -3.90
N ARG A 897 -10.04 -34.74 -3.02
CA ARG A 897 -11.40 -34.67 -2.46
C ARG A 897 -11.58 -33.45 -1.56
N MET A 898 -10.49 -33.05 -0.91
CA MET A 898 -10.42 -31.93 0.02
C MET A 898 -9.10 -31.19 -0.18
N MET A 899 -9.12 -29.85 -0.20
CA MET A 899 -7.93 -29.00 -0.19
C MET A 899 -7.96 -28.08 1.04
N LEU A 900 -6.88 -28.10 1.82
CA LEU A 900 -6.67 -27.24 2.96
C LEU A 900 -5.64 -26.18 2.61
N ILE A 901 -6.04 -24.92 2.76
CA ILE A 901 -5.16 -23.76 2.63
C ILE A 901 -4.94 -23.21 4.05
N ASP A 902 -3.78 -23.49 4.63
CA ASP A 902 -3.36 -22.85 5.89
C ASP A 902 -2.67 -21.51 5.60
N GLU A 903 -2.75 -20.58 6.56
CA GLU A 903 -2.34 -19.18 6.39
C GLU A 903 -2.91 -18.53 5.11
N GLY A 904 -4.19 -18.83 4.81
CA GLY A 904 -4.91 -18.34 3.63
C GLY A 904 -5.03 -16.81 3.56
N SER A 905 -4.81 -16.10 4.67
CA SER A 905 -4.69 -14.63 4.70
C SER A 905 -3.38 -14.12 4.08
N GLN A 906 -2.36 -14.95 3.90
CA GLN A 906 -1.06 -14.57 3.30
C GLN A 906 -0.93 -15.00 1.83
N LEU A 907 -1.83 -15.85 1.35
CA LEU A 907 -1.77 -16.41 0.00
C LEU A 907 -2.63 -15.60 -0.96
N LEU A 908 -2.04 -15.11 -2.05
CA LEU A 908 -2.76 -14.37 -3.11
C LEU A 908 -3.81 -15.25 -3.79
N VAL A 909 -4.93 -14.65 -4.19
CA VAL A 909 -5.98 -15.32 -4.98
C VAL A 909 -5.36 -15.99 -6.21
N SER A 910 -4.59 -15.24 -7.00
CA SER A 910 -3.94 -15.72 -8.24
C SER A 910 -3.09 -16.97 -8.03
N ASP A 911 -2.40 -17.06 -6.88
CA ASP A 911 -1.52 -18.18 -6.57
C ASP A 911 -2.33 -19.35 -5.97
N ALA A 912 -3.37 -19.09 -5.18
CA ALA A 912 -4.25 -20.11 -4.61
C ALA A 912 -5.00 -20.93 -5.68
N LEU A 913 -5.38 -20.31 -6.81
CA LEU A 913 -6.06 -21.00 -7.92
C LEU A 913 -5.26 -22.20 -8.45
N LEU A 914 -3.92 -22.15 -8.35
CA LEU A 914 -3.01 -23.22 -8.76
C LEU A 914 -3.19 -24.50 -7.94
N ALA A 915 -3.56 -24.38 -6.67
CA ALA A 915 -3.89 -25.51 -5.81
C ALA A 915 -5.38 -25.87 -5.91
N ILE A 916 -6.28 -24.87 -5.97
CA ILE A 916 -7.73 -25.09 -6.08
C ILE A 916 -8.09 -25.88 -7.34
N LYS A 917 -7.38 -25.67 -8.47
CA LYS A 917 -7.59 -26.46 -9.71
C LYS A 917 -7.30 -27.95 -9.56
N CYS A 918 -6.64 -28.35 -8.47
CA CYS A 918 -6.34 -29.74 -8.18
C CYS A 918 -7.49 -30.44 -7.46
N LEU A 919 -8.60 -29.77 -7.15
CA LEU A 919 -9.79 -30.38 -6.54
C LEU A 919 -10.55 -31.27 -7.54
N SER A 920 -11.21 -32.30 -7.01
CA SER A 920 -12.08 -33.20 -7.78
C SER A 920 -13.50 -32.62 -7.94
N PHE A 921 -13.66 -31.58 -8.76
CA PHE A 921 -14.94 -30.93 -9.02
C PHE A 921 -15.97 -31.89 -9.68
N PRO A 922 -17.29 -31.71 -9.42
CA PRO A 922 -17.90 -30.82 -8.42
C PRO A 922 -17.80 -31.38 -6.99
N ARG A 923 -17.55 -32.68 -6.82
CA ARG A 923 -17.67 -33.39 -5.54
C ARG A 923 -16.43 -33.21 -4.65
N CYS A 924 -16.14 -31.99 -4.23
CA CYS A 924 -14.94 -31.61 -3.46
C CYS A 924 -15.26 -30.68 -2.26
N ARG A 925 -14.31 -30.51 -1.33
CA ARG A 925 -14.36 -29.51 -0.24
C ARG A 925 -13.12 -28.62 -0.24
N LEU A 926 -13.31 -27.33 0.02
CA LEU A 926 -12.26 -26.34 0.20
C LEU A 926 -12.32 -25.78 1.63
N ILE A 927 -11.20 -25.85 2.35
CA ILE A 927 -11.06 -25.30 3.69
C ILE A 927 -9.95 -24.25 3.65
N VAL A 928 -10.27 -23.00 4.00
CA VAL A 928 -9.32 -21.89 4.05
C VAL A 928 -9.21 -21.39 5.47
N ALA A 929 -8.04 -21.57 6.10
CA ALA A 929 -7.79 -21.12 7.46
C ALA A 929 -6.78 -19.97 7.47
N GLY A 930 -7.06 -18.92 8.24
CA GLY A 930 -6.15 -17.79 8.36
C GLY A 930 -6.72 -16.68 9.22
N ASP A 931 -6.04 -15.54 9.22
CA ASP A 931 -6.49 -14.35 9.93
C ASP A 931 -6.26 -13.08 9.11
N HIS A 932 -7.34 -12.56 8.51
CA HIS A 932 -7.32 -11.35 7.68
C HIS A 932 -6.94 -10.07 8.46
N MET A 933 -6.94 -10.14 9.80
CA MET A 933 -6.51 -9.05 10.69
C MET A 933 -5.01 -9.10 11.01
N GLN A 934 -4.30 -10.16 10.60
CA GLN A 934 -2.83 -10.27 10.64
C GLN A 934 -2.23 -9.95 9.26
N LEU A 935 -0.92 -10.18 9.07
CA LEU A 935 -0.23 -9.82 7.83
C LEU A 935 -0.86 -10.51 6.61
N GLY A 936 -1.06 -9.71 5.57
CA GLY A 936 -1.51 -10.16 4.26
C GLY A 936 -0.34 -10.44 3.32
N PRO A 937 -0.61 -10.75 2.04
CA PRO A 937 0.42 -10.84 1.02
C PRO A 937 1.16 -9.51 0.88
N ILE A 938 2.46 -9.58 0.56
CA ILE A 938 3.27 -8.39 0.28
C ILE A 938 3.02 -7.97 -1.17
N LEU A 939 2.51 -6.75 -1.35
CA LEU A 939 2.18 -6.18 -2.66
C LEU A 939 3.12 -5.02 -2.99
N ALA A 940 3.46 -4.85 -4.26
CA ALA A 940 4.27 -3.75 -4.78
C ALA A 940 3.43 -2.48 -4.99
N ASN A 941 2.14 -2.62 -5.34
CA ASN A 941 1.20 -1.52 -5.47
C ASN A 941 0.23 -1.44 -4.29
N ASP A 942 -0.37 -0.25 -4.13
CA ASP A 942 -1.45 -0.01 -3.18
C ASP A 942 -2.82 -0.14 -3.89
N TYR A 943 -3.62 -1.09 -3.44
CA TYR A 943 -4.95 -1.41 -3.96
C TYR A 943 -6.09 -0.91 -3.08
N SER A 944 -5.77 -0.22 -1.97
CA SER A 944 -6.76 0.22 -0.97
C SER A 944 -7.80 1.21 -1.49
N LYS A 945 -7.49 1.89 -2.60
CA LYS A 945 -8.33 2.92 -3.23
C LYS A 945 -9.21 2.43 -4.37
N LEU A 946 -9.12 1.15 -4.72
CA LEU A 946 -9.97 0.62 -5.77
C LEU A 946 -11.42 0.71 -5.36
N ILE A 947 -12.20 1.47 -6.13
CA ILE A 947 -13.64 1.53 -6.00
C ILE A 947 -14.18 0.27 -6.67
N VAL A 948 -14.38 -0.75 -5.85
CA VAL A 948 -14.88 -2.05 -6.27
C VAL A 948 -16.36 -2.11 -5.89
N SER A 949 -17.22 -2.49 -6.84
CA SER A 949 -18.63 -2.76 -6.56
C SER A 949 -18.75 -3.72 -5.36
N ALA A 950 -19.77 -3.56 -4.53
CA ALA A 950 -20.03 -4.50 -3.43
C ALA A 950 -20.12 -5.96 -3.91
N LYS A 951 -20.42 -6.22 -5.19
CA LYS A 951 -20.46 -7.58 -5.74
C LYS A 951 -19.10 -8.11 -6.21
N ASP A 952 -18.19 -7.22 -6.59
CA ASP A 952 -16.91 -7.60 -7.18
C ASP A 952 -15.96 -8.21 -6.12
N PRO A 953 -15.36 -9.40 -6.37
CA PRO A 953 -14.45 -10.03 -5.42
C PRO A 953 -13.23 -9.18 -5.11
N LEU A 954 -12.69 -9.33 -3.88
CA LEU A 954 -11.37 -8.82 -3.51
C LEU A 954 -10.24 -9.66 -4.12
N LEU A 955 -10.11 -9.60 -5.45
CA LEU A 955 -9.16 -10.40 -6.24
C LEU A 955 -7.69 -10.08 -5.96
N TYR A 956 -7.41 -8.86 -5.50
CA TYR A 956 -6.06 -8.32 -5.34
C TYR A 956 -5.48 -8.55 -3.94
N GLY A 957 -6.22 -9.26 -3.10
CA GLY A 957 -5.85 -9.57 -1.72
C GLY A 957 -5.60 -11.06 -1.50
N SER A 958 -5.81 -11.49 -0.27
CA SER A 958 -5.69 -12.89 0.10
C SER A 958 -6.88 -13.72 -0.36
N ILE A 959 -6.67 -15.01 -0.63
CA ILE A 959 -7.77 -15.93 -0.97
C ILE A 959 -8.82 -16.02 0.13
N GLN A 960 -8.41 -15.88 1.40
CA GLN A 960 -9.35 -15.79 2.51
C GLN A 960 -10.29 -14.60 2.37
N GLN A 961 -9.76 -13.38 2.16
CA GLN A 961 -10.59 -12.17 2.03
C GLN A 961 -11.47 -12.19 0.78
N CYS A 962 -10.99 -12.78 -0.32
CA CYS A 962 -11.76 -12.91 -1.56
C CYS A 962 -13.00 -13.80 -1.38
N LEU A 963 -12.88 -14.89 -0.63
CA LEU A 963 -13.97 -15.85 -0.42
C LEU A 963 -14.88 -15.47 0.77
N MET A 964 -14.42 -14.60 1.68
CA MET A 964 -15.26 -14.02 2.73
C MET A 964 -16.28 -13.06 2.11
N ARG A 965 -17.55 -13.44 2.16
CA ARG A 965 -18.68 -12.68 1.64
C ARG A 965 -19.75 -12.53 2.70
N THR A 966 -20.57 -11.48 2.63
CA THR A 966 -21.77 -11.32 3.48
C THR A 966 -22.79 -12.43 3.19
N GLU A 967 -23.88 -12.53 3.95
CA GLU A 967 -25.00 -13.44 3.68
C GLU A 967 -25.60 -13.25 2.28
N HIS A 968 -25.57 -12.01 1.77
CA HIS A 968 -26.03 -11.65 0.43
C HIS A 968 -24.96 -11.83 -0.67
N ASN A 969 -23.84 -12.47 -0.32
CA ASN A 969 -22.70 -12.69 -1.21
C ASN A 969 -21.94 -11.40 -1.64
N ASP A 970 -22.08 -10.31 -0.88
CA ASP A 970 -21.33 -9.09 -1.14
C ASP A 970 -19.90 -9.20 -0.60
N ALA A 971 -18.95 -8.60 -1.31
CA ALA A 971 -17.57 -8.37 -0.89
C ALA A 971 -17.52 -7.52 0.37
N ILE A 972 -16.64 -7.90 1.30
CA ILE A 972 -16.42 -7.16 2.53
C ILE A 972 -15.22 -6.23 2.30
N SER A 973 -15.44 -4.92 2.38
CA SER A 973 -14.37 -3.95 2.13
C SER A 973 -13.24 -4.07 3.16
N THR A 974 -12.02 -3.71 2.76
CA THR A 974 -10.84 -3.82 3.65
C THR A 974 -11.02 -3.08 4.97
N ARG A 975 -11.78 -1.97 4.97
CA ARG A 975 -12.12 -1.17 6.16
C ARG A 975 -13.19 -1.83 7.04
N ALA A 976 -14.17 -2.49 6.44
CA ALA A 976 -15.24 -3.17 7.19
C ALA A 976 -14.70 -4.33 8.07
N PHE A 977 -13.51 -4.87 7.75
CA PHE A 977 -12.84 -5.87 8.60
C PHE A 977 -12.34 -5.30 9.94
N LEU A 978 -12.04 -4.00 10.03
CA LEU A 978 -11.60 -3.37 11.27
C LEU A 978 -12.85 -3.04 12.10
N LEU A 979 -13.16 -3.93 13.06
CA LEU A 979 -14.38 -3.93 13.87
C LEU A 979 -14.88 -2.52 14.21
N GLN A 980 -16.07 -2.17 13.70
CA GLN A 980 -16.85 -1.09 14.27
C GLN A 980 -17.42 -1.62 15.59
N LYS A 981 -17.18 -0.90 16.68
CA LYS A 981 -17.73 -1.25 17.98
C LYS A 981 -19.25 -1.39 17.82
N ASP A 982 -19.78 -2.55 18.20
CA ASP A 982 -21.21 -2.91 18.16
C ASP A 982 -21.82 -3.29 16.80
N SER A 983 -21.03 -3.44 15.71
CA SER A 983 -21.54 -4.05 14.48
C SER A 983 -21.45 -5.59 14.56
N VAL A 984 -22.58 -6.27 14.38
CA VAL A 984 -22.59 -7.70 14.00
C VAL A 984 -22.09 -7.75 12.56
N ASN A 985 -20.76 -7.74 12.38
CA ASN A 985 -20.18 -7.84 11.05
C ASN A 985 -20.60 -9.17 10.43
N ASP A 986 -21.39 -9.09 9.37
CA ASP A 986 -21.80 -10.23 8.57
C ASP A 986 -20.62 -10.71 7.72
N PHE A 987 -19.85 -11.67 8.25
CA PHE A 987 -18.81 -12.40 7.51
C PHE A 987 -19.37 -13.56 6.67
N GLY A 988 -20.70 -13.60 6.55
CA GLY A 988 -21.48 -14.57 5.82
C GLY A 988 -21.43 -15.98 6.38
N PRO A 989 -22.16 -16.87 5.72
CA PRO A 989 -22.49 -18.15 6.28
C PRO A 989 -21.29 -19.11 6.24
N ASN A 990 -20.33 -18.89 5.33
CA ASN A 990 -19.17 -19.77 5.16
C ASN A 990 -17.99 -19.42 6.08
N THR A 991 -18.08 -18.35 6.87
CA THR A 991 -16.99 -17.91 7.76
C THR A 991 -17.35 -18.17 9.21
N LEU A 992 -16.53 -18.95 9.90
CA LEU A 992 -16.69 -19.19 11.33
C LEU A 992 -15.41 -18.87 12.09
N GLN A 993 -15.58 -18.21 13.24
CA GLN A 993 -14.47 -17.81 14.11
C GLN A 993 -14.13 -18.91 15.12
N LEU A 994 -12.85 -19.23 15.28
CA LEU A 994 -12.36 -19.96 16.45
C LEU A 994 -12.40 -19.04 17.67
N LYS A 995 -13.12 -19.45 18.72
CA LYS A 995 -13.39 -18.60 19.89
C LYS A 995 -12.39 -18.80 21.02
N ASP A 996 -11.68 -19.91 21.05
CA ASP A 996 -10.69 -20.21 22.09
C ASP A 996 -9.36 -19.52 21.80
N ASN A 997 -8.64 -19.11 22.84
CA ASN A 997 -7.28 -18.59 22.77
C ASN A 997 -6.41 -19.39 23.75
N TRP A 998 -5.49 -20.19 23.21
CA TRP A 998 -4.58 -21.08 23.95
C TRP A 998 -3.24 -20.42 24.28
N ARG A 999 -3.00 -19.20 23.79
CA ARG A 999 -1.72 -18.49 23.99
C ARG A 999 -1.77 -17.54 25.16
N MET A 1000 -2.73 -16.63 25.17
CA MET A 1000 -2.71 -15.44 26.01
C MET A 1000 -3.43 -15.66 27.34
N ASN A 1001 -3.01 -14.91 28.37
CA ASN A 1001 -3.76 -14.80 29.62
C ASN A 1001 -5.01 -13.91 29.47
N ASP A 1002 -5.78 -13.80 30.55
CA ASP A 1002 -7.08 -13.14 30.53
C ASP A 1002 -6.98 -11.63 30.24
N GLU A 1003 -5.97 -10.93 30.78
CA GLU A 1003 -5.81 -9.50 30.53
C GLU A 1003 -5.54 -9.17 29.06
N MET A 1004 -4.56 -9.86 28.45
CA MET A 1004 -4.29 -9.67 27.01
C MET A 1004 -5.49 -10.11 26.17
N ASN A 1005 -6.14 -11.21 26.53
CA ASN A 1005 -7.33 -11.68 25.83
C ASN A 1005 -8.46 -10.63 25.86
N ARG A 1006 -8.68 -9.94 26.99
CA ARG A 1006 -9.65 -8.82 27.07
C ARG A 1006 -9.27 -7.63 26.20
N PHE A 1007 -7.98 -7.30 26.08
CA PHE A 1007 -7.53 -6.28 25.13
C PHE A 1007 -7.87 -6.70 23.68
N PHE A 1008 -7.56 -7.94 23.31
CA PHE A 1008 -7.89 -8.47 21.99
C PHE A 1008 -9.38 -8.67 21.74
N LYS A 1009 -10.25 -8.74 22.76
CA LYS A 1009 -11.72 -8.69 22.57
C LYS A 1009 -12.18 -7.38 21.94
N LEU A 1010 -11.48 -6.27 22.18
CA LEU A 1010 -11.75 -4.99 21.53
C LEU A 1010 -11.48 -5.04 20.01
N VAL A 1011 -10.64 -6.01 19.58
CA VAL A 1011 -10.18 -6.18 18.19
C VAL A 1011 -10.84 -7.35 17.48
N TYR A 1012 -11.18 -8.43 18.18
CA TYR A 1012 -11.70 -9.69 17.62
C TYR A 1012 -13.13 -10.01 18.05
N GLY A 1013 -13.72 -9.20 18.92
CA GLY A 1013 -15.08 -9.38 19.44
C GLY A 1013 -15.15 -10.01 20.84
N PRO A 1014 -16.31 -9.92 21.50
CA PRO A 1014 -16.48 -10.31 22.91
C PRO A 1014 -16.37 -11.82 23.17
N ASP A 1015 -16.52 -12.62 22.12
CA ASP A 1015 -16.62 -14.08 22.14
C ASP A 1015 -15.28 -14.81 22.35
N LEU A 1016 -14.15 -14.10 22.35
CA LEU A 1016 -12.83 -14.70 22.49
C LEU A 1016 -12.55 -15.17 23.94
N ILE A 1017 -12.18 -16.42 24.16
CA ILE A 1017 -12.04 -17.02 25.50
C ILE A 1017 -10.60 -17.50 25.71
N SER A 1018 -9.91 -16.97 26.72
CA SER A 1018 -8.60 -17.51 27.12
C SER A 1018 -8.77 -18.88 27.78
N ARG A 1019 -7.97 -19.86 27.31
CA ARG A 1019 -7.82 -21.18 27.92
C ARG A 1019 -6.68 -21.25 28.94
N ASN A 1020 -5.94 -20.15 29.11
CA ASN A 1020 -4.85 -20.03 30.06
C ASN A 1020 -4.97 -18.71 30.87
N PRO A 1021 -6.13 -18.43 31.51
CA PRO A 1021 -6.43 -17.11 32.05
C PRO A 1021 -5.46 -16.64 33.14
N GLU A 1022 -4.92 -17.58 33.93
CA GLU A 1022 -4.04 -17.32 35.07
C GLU A 1022 -2.55 -17.31 34.71
N ARG A 1023 -2.20 -17.46 33.43
CA ARG A 1023 -0.80 -17.50 32.98
C ARG A 1023 -0.11 -16.15 33.27
N LYS A 1024 0.95 -16.20 34.07
CA LYS A 1024 1.78 -15.03 34.45
C LYS A 1024 3.24 -15.23 34.08
N LEU A 1025 3.95 -14.12 33.96
CA LEU A 1025 5.39 -14.14 33.72
C LEU A 1025 6.09 -14.72 34.95
N LYS A 1026 6.90 -15.77 34.77
CA LYS A 1026 7.66 -16.38 35.87
C LYS A 1026 8.90 -15.56 36.16
N LEU A 1027 8.96 -14.90 37.31
CA LEU A 1027 10.16 -14.16 37.75
C LEU A 1027 10.23 -14.07 39.28
N ARG A 1028 11.45 -13.99 39.81
CA ARG A 1028 11.72 -13.73 41.23
C ARG A 1028 11.89 -12.24 41.45
N GLU A 1029 10.81 -11.57 41.84
CA GLU A 1029 10.79 -10.11 42.01
C GLU A 1029 11.84 -9.60 43.00
N LYS A 1030 12.14 -10.37 44.05
CA LYS A 1030 13.10 -10.01 45.11
C LYS A 1030 14.53 -9.85 44.60
N ASP A 1031 14.86 -10.45 43.46
CA ASP A 1031 16.20 -10.43 42.87
C ASP A 1031 16.44 -9.20 41.98
N MET A 1032 15.38 -8.40 41.73
CA MET A 1032 15.45 -7.20 40.89
C MET A 1032 15.72 -5.95 41.73
N LYS A 1033 16.84 -5.27 41.45
CA LYS A 1033 17.29 -4.08 42.20
C LYS A 1033 16.70 -2.76 41.72
N ASP A 1034 16.24 -2.71 40.47
CA ASP A 1034 15.72 -1.49 39.84
C ASP A 1034 14.18 -1.47 39.93
N ASP A 1035 13.64 -0.50 40.67
CA ASP A 1035 12.21 -0.38 40.94
C ASP A 1035 11.38 -0.09 39.66
N LEU A 1036 11.93 0.69 38.72
CA LEU A 1036 11.27 0.97 37.46
C LEU A 1036 11.19 -0.30 36.63
N VAL A 1037 12.31 -1.02 36.47
CA VAL A 1037 12.37 -2.29 35.72
C VAL A 1037 11.48 -3.35 36.39
N ARG A 1038 11.45 -3.41 37.73
CA ARG A 1038 10.55 -4.28 38.48
C ARG A 1038 9.07 -3.93 38.21
N SER A 1039 8.71 -2.65 38.19
CA SER A 1039 7.34 -2.22 37.87
C SER A 1039 6.94 -2.55 36.43
N ILE A 1040 7.88 -2.38 35.47
CA ILE A 1040 7.65 -2.68 34.07
C ILE A 1040 7.45 -4.17 33.87
N LEU A 1041 8.23 -5.02 34.56
CA LEU A 1041 8.18 -6.48 34.45
C LEU A 1041 7.14 -7.15 35.35
N ASP A 1042 6.40 -6.38 36.17
CA ASP A 1042 5.40 -6.89 37.12
C ASP A 1042 4.45 -7.94 36.48
N PRO A 1043 4.44 -9.19 36.98
CA PRO A 1043 3.56 -10.26 36.49
C PRO A 1043 2.06 -10.00 36.70
N SER A 1044 1.68 -9.03 37.54
CA SER A 1044 0.28 -8.65 37.79
C SER A 1044 -0.36 -7.92 36.60
N ARG A 1045 0.47 -7.33 35.73
CA ARG A 1045 0.07 -6.60 34.52
C ARG A 1045 0.63 -7.29 33.28
N ALA A 1046 -0.22 -7.76 32.38
CA ALA A 1046 0.23 -8.43 31.17
C ALA A 1046 0.67 -7.45 30.06
N ILE A 1047 0.23 -6.19 30.11
CA ILE A 1047 0.54 -5.17 29.10
C ILE A 1047 1.13 -3.93 29.80
N SER A 1048 2.36 -3.59 29.46
CA SER A 1048 3.05 -2.38 29.95
C SER A 1048 3.44 -1.49 28.77
N LEU A 1049 3.11 -0.20 28.87
CA LEU A 1049 3.56 0.83 27.92
C LEU A 1049 4.64 1.67 28.61
N VAL A 1050 5.80 1.78 27.97
CA VAL A 1050 6.94 2.55 28.46
C VAL A 1050 7.15 3.72 27.51
N ASN A 1051 6.84 4.91 28.01
CA ASN A 1051 7.14 6.16 27.35
C ASN A 1051 8.60 6.53 27.62
N VAL A 1052 9.43 6.52 26.57
CA VAL A 1052 10.85 6.81 26.63
C VAL A 1052 11.08 8.30 26.38
N GLN A 1053 11.50 9.02 27.40
CA GLN A 1053 11.85 10.43 27.32
C GLN A 1053 13.33 10.56 27.00
N VAL A 1054 13.63 10.98 25.76
CA VAL A 1054 14.98 11.12 25.24
C VAL A 1054 15.36 12.60 25.21
N PRO A 1055 16.46 13.02 25.88
CA PRO A 1055 16.98 14.37 25.76
C PRO A 1055 17.32 14.72 24.30
N VAL A 1056 17.16 16.00 23.93
CA VAL A 1056 17.33 16.46 22.53
C VAL A 1056 18.69 16.07 21.95
N TYR A 1057 19.76 16.12 22.76
CA TYR A 1057 21.12 15.77 22.33
C TYR A 1057 21.33 14.26 22.06
N LEU A 1058 20.47 13.38 22.59
CA LEU A 1058 20.51 11.92 22.35
C LEU A 1058 19.57 11.44 21.25
N ILE A 1059 18.77 12.34 20.65
CA ILE A 1059 17.86 11.99 19.55
C ILE A 1059 18.63 11.31 18.40
N SER A 1060 19.88 11.76 18.14
CA SER A 1060 20.75 11.18 17.11
C SER A 1060 21.09 9.70 17.37
N GLN A 1061 21.09 9.26 18.63
CA GLN A 1061 21.46 7.92 19.10
C GLN A 1061 20.27 7.07 19.59
N MET A 1062 19.03 7.42 19.21
CA MET A 1062 17.80 6.73 19.65
C MET A 1062 17.86 5.20 19.55
N GLN A 1063 18.50 4.67 18.50
CA GLN A 1063 18.64 3.22 18.30
C GLN A 1063 19.40 2.55 19.46
N GLU A 1064 20.50 3.15 19.92
CA GLU A 1064 21.31 2.66 21.02
C GLU A 1064 20.61 2.85 22.37
N VAL A 1065 19.93 3.99 22.54
CA VAL A 1065 19.13 4.26 23.73
C VAL A 1065 18.08 3.16 23.93
N GLU A 1066 17.30 2.85 22.90
CA GLU A 1066 16.30 1.79 22.97
C GLU A 1066 16.95 0.40 23.17
N ALA A 1067 18.05 0.09 22.46
CA ALA A 1067 18.77 -1.17 22.63
C ALA A 1067 19.33 -1.35 24.05
N ASN A 1068 19.77 -0.27 24.71
CA ASN A 1068 20.19 -0.27 26.11
C ASN A 1068 19.04 -0.60 27.06
N ILE A 1069 17.86 -0.01 26.83
CA ILE A 1069 16.65 -0.29 27.63
C ILE A 1069 16.27 -1.76 27.49
N VAL A 1070 16.22 -2.27 26.25
CA VAL A 1070 15.96 -3.70 25.97
C VAL A 1070 16.95 -4.58 26.73
N CYS A 1071 18.25 -4.29 26.63
CA CYS A 1071 19.29 -5.06 27.32
C CYS A 1071 19.05 -5.10 28.83
N LYS A 1072 18.77 -3.97 29.48
CA LYS A 1072 18.42 -3.90 30.91
C LYS A 1072 17.20 -4.77 31.27
N LEU A 1073 16.12 -4.71 30.48
CA LEU A 1073 14.92 -5.49 30.71
C LEU A 1073 15.18 -7.01 30.55
N VAL A 1074 15.91 -7.39 29.51
CA VAL A 1074 16.25 -8.78 29.21
C VAL A 1074 17.16 -9.36 30.30
N ASP A 1075 18.22 -8.65 30.68
CA ASP A 1075 19.17 -9.08 31.71
C ASP A 1075 18.49 -9.24 33.07
N ALA A 1076 17.60 -8.30 33.43
CA ALA A 1076 16.83 -8.39 34.67
C ALA A 1076 15.90 -9.61 34.68
N TYR A 1077 15.18 -9.86 33.58
CA TYR A 1077 14.30 -11.02 33.47
C TYR A 1077 15.07 -12.34 33.50
N LEU A 1078 16.09 -12.51 32.65
CA LEU A 1078 16.89 -13.74 32.59
C LEU A 1078 17.67 -13.97 33.89
N GLY A 1079 18.18 -12.91 34.53
CA GLY A 1079 18.81 -12.97 35.84
C GLY A 1079 17.87 -13.51 36.92
N SER A 1080 16.59 -13.15 36.86
CA SER A 1080 15.57 -13.64 37.80
C SER A 1080 15.25 -15.13 37.64
N LEU A 1081 15.53 -15.74 36.49
CA LEU A 1081 15.21 -17.14 36.16
C LEU A 1081 16.22 -18.19 36.68
N LYS A 1082 17.35 -17.80 37.30
CA LYS A 1082 18.41 -18.75 37.72
C LYS A 1082 17.92 -19.88 38.67
N GLU A 1083 17.66 -21.08 38.14
CA GLU A 1083 17.60 -22.34 38.90
C GLU A 1083 18.97 -23.08 38.86
N PRO A 1084 19.33 -23.85 39.91
CA PRO A 1084 20.55 -24.64 39.97
C PRO A 1084 20.40 -25.95 39.20
N SER A 1085 21.32 -26.20 38.25
CA SER A 1085 21.72 -27.51 37.70
C SER A 1085 20.63 -28.59 37.53
N MET A 1086 20.06 -28.68 36.32
CA MET A 1086 19.55 -29.91 35.71
C MET A 1086 19.72 -29.79 34.17
N PRO A 1087 20.01 -30.89 33.44
CA PRO A 1087 20.23 -30.83 32.00
C PRO A 1087 18.87 -30.65 31.31
N VAL A 1088 18.65 -29.48 30.72
CA VAL A 1088 17.38 -29.12 30.07
C VAL A 1088 17.44 -29.54 28.59
N ARG A 1089 16.45 -30.34 28.16
CA ARG A 1089 16.09 -30.54 26.74
C ARG A 1089 15.78 -29.18 26.10
N GLN A 1090 16.21 -28.98 24.85
CA GLN A 1090 16.02 -27.76 24.05
C GLN A 1090 14.59 -27.19 24.16
N ASP A 1091 14.40 -26.12 24.94
CA ASP A 1091 13.11 -25.42 25.07
C ASP A 1091 13.10 -24.11 24.26
N ALA A 1092 11.92 -23.79 23.71
CA ALA A 1092 11.61 -22.59 22.92
C ALA A 1092 12.03 -21.26 23.59
N PRO A 1093 12.26 -20.18 22.81
CA PRO A 1093 12.74 -18.90 23.33
C PRO A 1093 11.80 -18.31 24.39
N LYS A 1094 12.39 -17.86 25.50
CA LYS A 1094 11.70 -17.25 26.66
C LYS A 1094 11.46 -15.76 26.50
N VAL A 1095 12.25 -15.10 25.66
CA VAL A 1095 12.07 -13.68 25.31
C VAL A 1095 12.10 -13.53 23.80
N MET A 1096 11.20 -12.70 23.28
CA MET A 1096 11.25 -12.25 21.90
C MET A 1096 11.20 -10.74 21.83
N VAL A 1097 12.18 -10.14 21.16
CA VAL A 1097 12.27 -8.71 20.92
C VAL A 1097 11.90 -8.43 19.48
N ILE A 1098 10.88 -7.59 19.30
CA ILE A 1098 10.30 -7.27 18.00
C ILE A 1098 10.54 -5.79 17.72
N ALA A 1099 11.15 -5.48 16.59
CA ALA A 1099 11.29 -4.11 16.11
C ALA A 1099 10.83 -4.02 14.65
N PRO A 1100 10.21 -2.91 14.22
CA PRO A 1100 9.74 -2.76 12.83
C PRO A 1100 10.90 -2.71 11.84
N TYR A 1101 12.04 -2.16 12.24
CA TYR A 1101 13.22 -1.97 11.39
C TYR A 1101 14.32 -2.99 11.66
N VAL A 1102 14.94 -3.48 10.60
CA VAL A 1102 16.09 -4.40 10.71
C VAL A 1102 17.27 -3.69 11.38
N LYS A 1103 17.52 -2.39 11.11
CA LYS A 1103 18.52 -1.57 11.84
C LYS A 1103 18.41 -1.71 13.36
N GLN A 1104 17.18 -1.60 13.87
CA GLN A 1104 16.95 -1.68 15.31
C GLN A 1104 17.16 -3.09 15.84
N CYS A 1105 16.73 -4.11 15.09
CA CYS A 1105 17.03 -5.51 15.42
C CYS A 1105 18.54 -5.77 15.53
N VAL A 1106 19.33 -5.16 14.65
CA VAL A 1106 20.79 -5.27 14.63
C VAL A 1106 21.41 -4.59 15.86
N ALA A 1107 20.99 -3.36 16.19
CA ALA A 1107 21.48 -2.63 17.36
C ALA A 1107 21.20 -3.42 18.66
N ILE A 1108 19.98 -3.96 18.79
CA ILE A 1108 19.58 -4.79 19.92
C ILE A 1108 20.44 -6.07 20.01
N LYS A 1109 20.61 -6.81 18.89
CA LYS A 1109 21.44 -8.02 18.87
C LYS A 1109 22.88 -7.73 19.26
N ARG A 1110 23.43 -6.61 18.80
CA ARG A 1110 24.79 -6.17 19.18
C ARG A 1110 24.89 -5.94 20.68
N ARG A 1111 23.86 -5.33 21.29
CA ARG A 1111 23.88 -5.00 22.72
C ARG A 1111 23.68 -6.20 23.64
N LEU A 1112 23.04 -7.26 23.14
CA LEU A 1112 22.70 -8.48 23.89
C LEU A 1112 23.82 -9.56 23.91
N ASN A 1113 25.07 -9.24 23.50
CA ASN A 1113 26.29 -10.08 23.56
C ASN A 1113 26.06 -11.63 23.64
N ASN A 1114 26.26 -12.33 22.51
CA ASN A 1114 25.94 -13.75 22.31
C ASN A 1114 24.46 -14.07 22.53
N VAL A 1115 23.68 -14.00 21.45
CA VAL A 1115 22.27 -14.36 21.42
C VAL A 1115 22.09 -15.78 21.97
N SER A 1116 21.71 -15.89 23.24
CA SER A 1116 21.33 -17.16 23.85
C SER A 1116 20.15 -17.74 23.07
N ASP A 1117 20.07 -19.07 22.94
CA ASP A 1117 18.90 -19.77 22.37
C ASP A 1117 17.58 -19.40 23.07
N LYS A 1118 17.65 -18.76 24.25
CA LYS A 1118 16.51 -18.23 25.01
C LYS A 1118 15.95 -16.90 24.49
N ILE A 1119 16.66 -16.17 23.63
CA ILE A 1119 16.26 -14.85 23.12
C ILE A 1119 16.14 -14.89 21.60
N LEU A 1120 15.02 -14.38 21.09
CA LEU A 1120 14.84 -14.19 19.66
C LEU A 1120 14.66 -12.72 19.31
N VAL A 1121 15.39 -12.22 18.30
CA VAL A 1121 15.31 -10.82 17.85
C VAL A 1121 15.07 -10.76 16.35
N GLY A 1122 14.09 -9.94 15.91
CA GLY A 1122 13.82 -9.73 14.49
C GLY A 1122 12.55 -8.92 14.23
N THR A 1123 12.22 -8.80 12.94
CA THR A 1123 11.11 -7.97 12.47
C THR A 1123 9.75 -8.64 12.64
N VAL A 1124 8.69 -7.84 12.62
CA VAL A 1124 7.30 -8.31 12.74
C VAL A 1124 7.00 -9.44 11.74
N ASP A 1125 7.37 -9.26 10.48
CA ASP A 1125 7.15 -10.23 9.39
C ASP A 1125 7.85 -11.57 9.67
N LYS A 1126 9.07 -11.55 10.25
CA LYS A 1126 9.82 -12.77 10.62
C LYS A 1126 9.24 -13.47 11.85
N MET A 1127 8.58 -12.73 12.74
CA MET A 1127 8.00 -13.25 13.99
C MET A 1127 6.58 -13.79 13.85
N GLN A 1128 5.98 -13.66 12.66
CA GLN A 1128 4.65 -14.21 12.42
C GLN A 1128 4.64 -15.73 12.63
N GLY A 1129 3.58 -16.22 13.27
CA GLY A 1129 3.43 -17.64 13.65
C GLY A 1129 4.21 -18.05 14.90
N GLN A 1130 5.19 -17.27 15.35
CA GLN A 1130 5.98 -17.56 16.55
C GLN A 1130 5.32 -17.02 17.83
N GLU A 1131 5.86 -17.39 18.98
CA GLU A 1131 5.37 -16.98 20.30
C GLU A 1131 6.45 -17.08 21.39
N SER A 1132 6.36 -16.25 22.44
CA SER A 1132 7.29 -16.27 23.57
C SER A 1132 6.61 -15.85 24.89
N ASP A 1133 7.23 -16.17 26.03
CA ASP A 1133 6.70 -15.83 27.36
C ASP A 1133 6.66 -14.30 27.56
N LEU A 1134 7.75 -13.62 27.20
CA LEU A 1134 7.89 -12.16 27.23
C LEU A 1134 8.14 -11.59 25.82
N ILE A 1135 7.34 -10.60 25.43
CA ILE A 1135 7.58 -9.78 24.23
C ILE A 1135 8.05 -8.38 24.63
N ILE A 1136 9.11 -7.90 23.98
CA ILE A 1136 9.52 -6.50 24.06
C ILE A 1136 9.39 -5.89 22.66
N ALA A 1137 8.42 -5.00 22.48
CA ALA A 1137 8.12 -4.33 21.23
C ALA A 1137 8.81 -2.95 21.21
N CYS A 1138 9.70 -2.75 20.24
CA CYS A 1138 10.60 -1.62 20.14
C CYS A 1138 10.14 -0.67 19.04
N TYR A 1139 9.47 0.42 19.40
CA TYR A 1139 8.92 1.42 18.47
C TYR A 1139 9.47 2.84 18.75
N VAL A 1140 10.58 2.98 19.46
CA VAL A 1140 11.30 4.26 19.61
C VAL A 1140 12.04 4.56 18.30
N CYS A 1141 11.37 5.25 17.38
CA CYS A 1141 11.91 5.64 16.08
C CYS A 1141 12.07 7.15 15.94
N LYS A 1142 13.06 7.59 15.16
CA LYS A 1142 13.17 8.97 14.71
C LYS A 1142 11.97 9.28 13.79
N LEU A 1143 11.19 10.30 14.14
CA LEU A 1143 10.00 10.69 13.37
C LEU A 1143 10.30 11.11 11.92
N ASN A 1144 11.52 11.57 11.66
CA ASN A 1144 11.99 12.01 10.36
C ASN A 1144 12.65 10.90 9.52
N ASP A 1145 12.75 9.66 10.02
CA ASP A 1145 13.39 8.57 9.26
C ASP A 1145 12.45 8.01 8.19
N TYR A 1146 13.01 7.75 7.01
CA TYR A 1146 12.25 7.47 5.79
C TYR A 1146 11.55 6.10 5.87
N ARG A 1147 10.21 6.10 5.70
CA ARG A 1147 9.28 4.94 5.70
C ARG A 1147 8.78 4.46 7.07
N ASN A 1148 7.95 5.29 7.69
CA ASN A 1148 7.11 4.96 8.85
C ASN A 1148 5.82 4.15 8.51
N ASP A 1149 5.82 3.38 7.40
CA ASP A 1149 4.70 2.51 6.99
C ASP A 1149 4.33 1.49 8.08
N PHE A 1150 5.33 1.07 8.88
CA PHE A 1150 5.15 0.11 9.96
C PHE A 1150 4.29 0.64 11.11
N LEU A 1151 4.35 1.96 11.41
CA LEU A 1151 3.59 2.55 12.51
C LEU A 1151 2.11 2.67 12.20
N VAL A 1152 1.78 2.85 10.91
CA VAL A 1152 0.41 3.08 10.43
C VAL A 1152 -0.33 1.78 10.10
N ASP A 1153 0.39 0.67 9.95
CA ASP A 1153 -0.19 -0.65 9.66
C ASP A 1153 -0.70 -1.35 10.93
N PHE A 1154 -2.03 -1.42 11.04
CA PHE A 1154 -2.74 -2.14 12.09
C PHE A 1154 -2.33 -3.62 12.21
N ARG A 1155 -2.15 -4.32 11.09
CA ARG A 1155 -1.86 -5.76 11.06
C ARG A 1155 -0.50 -6.07 11.70
N ARG A 1156 0.48 -5.18 11.48
CA ARG A 1156 1.82 -5.28 12.09
C ARG A 1156 1.78 -5.09 13.61
N TRP A 1157 1.03 -4.11 14.10
CA TRP A 1157 0.79 -3.95 15.53
C TRP A 1157 0.08 -5.16 16.14
N ASN A 1158 -0.98 -5.63 15.49
CA ASN A 1158 -1.74 -6.79 15.92
C ASN A 1158 -0.87 -8.05 16.00
N VAL A 1159 -0.02 -8.31 14.99
CA VAL A 1159 0.95 -9.42 15.05
C VAL A 1159 1.92 -9.24 16.21
N THR A 1160 2.51 -8.06 16.36
CA THR A 1160 3.51 -7.75 17.40
C THR A 1160 2.97 -8.00 18.81
N LEU A 1161 1.82 -7.39 19.14
CA LEU A 1161 1.21 -7.53 20.46
C LEU A 1161 0.74 -8.97 20.73
N SER A 1162 0.35 -9.71 19.69
CA SER A 1162 -0.22 -11.04 19.83
C SER A 1162 0.78 -12.20 19.94
N ARG A 1163 2.09 -11.92 19.92
CA ARG A 1163 3.14 -12.96 20.09
C ARG A 1163 3.33 -13.37 21.56
N ALA A 1164 2.87 -12.57 22.52
CA ALA A 1164 3.07 -12.80 23.94
C ALA A 1164 2.18 -13.91 24.50
N LYS A 1165 2.77 -14.79 25.33
CA LYS A 1165 2.03 -15.75 26.16
C LYS A 1165 1.68 -15.16 27.53
N CYS A 1166 2.63 -14.47 28.15
CA CYS A 1166 2.48 -13.97 29.52
C CYS A 1166 2.46 -12.44 29.58
N LYS A 1167 3.42 -11.77 28.92
CA LYS A 1167 3.58 -10.32 29.04
C LYS A 1167 4.12 -9.67 27.77
N VAL A 1168 3.63 -8.47 27.47
CA VAL A 1168 4.15 -7.58 26.44
C VAL A 1168 4.56 -6.23 27.05
N VAL A 1169 5.75 -5.78 26.69
CA VAL A 1169 6.28 -4.45 27.02
C VAL A 1169 6.44 -3.69 25.71
N VAL A 1170 5.83 -2.51 25.60
CA VAL A 1170 5.91 -1.66 24.41
C VAL A 1170 6.74 -0.42 24.75
N LEU A 1171 7.83 -0.21 24.02
CA LEU A 1171 8.66 0.99 24.10
C LEU A 1171 8.21 1.98 23.00
N ALA A 1172 7.83 3.19 23.40
CA ALA A 1172 7.39 4.25 22.49
C ALA A 1172 7.83 5.62 23.03
N ILE A 1173 7.71 6.68 22.21
CA ILE A 1173 7.98 8.07 22.61
C ILE A 1173 6.69 8.89 22.62
N ASP A 1174 6.60 9.89 23.51
CA ASP A 1174 5.42 10.78 23.64
C ASP A 1174 4.94 11.37 22.31
N SER A 1175 5.89 11.76 21.47
CA SER A 1175 5.60 12.39 20.19
C SER A 1175 4.84 11.47 19.22
N LEU A 1176 4.89 10.14 19.39
CA LEU A 1176 4.09 9.19 18.59
C LEU A 1176 2.59 9.25 18.90
N PHE A 1177 2.18 9.92 19.98
CA PHE A 1177 0.78 10.16 20.30
C PHE A 1177 0.30 11.54 19.80
N GLU A 1178 1.17 12.33 19.16
CA GLU A 1178 0.88 13.69 18.71
C GLU A 1178 0.37 13.78 17.27
N GLN A 1179 -0.68 14.60 17.05
CA GLN A 1179 -1.32 14.71 15.74
C GLN A 1179 -0.43 15.28 14.62
N ASN A 1180 0.48 16.19 14.94
CA ASN A 1180 1.38 16.80 13.94
C ASN A 1180 2.37 15.76 13.42
N VAL A 1181 2.85 14.92 14.33
CA VAL A 1181 3.74 13.79 14.03
C VAL A 1181 3.03 12.75 13.16
N HIS A 1182 1.76 12.43 13.45
CA HIS A 1182 0.99 11.54 12.57
C HIS A 1182 0.90 12.13 11.16
N LYS A 1183 0.62 13.44 11.02
CA LYS A 1183 0.55 14.09 9.70
C LYS A 1183 1.90 14.08 8.98
N GLN A 1184 3.00 14.30 9.70
CA GLN A 1184 4.36 14.27 9.17
C GLN A 1184 4.76 12.87 8.70
N ILE A 1185 4.54 11.85 9.53
CA ILE A 1185 4.72 10.43 9.17
C ILE A 1185 4.01 10.14 7.85
N VAL A 1186 2.75 10.51 7.75
CA VAL A 1186 1.89 10.21 6.60
C VAL A 1186 2.32 10.94 5.34
N LYS A 1187 2.69 12.21 5.49
CA LYS A 1187 3.20 13.03 4.38
C LYS A 1187 4.55 12.51 3.87
N SER A 1188 5.43 12.02 4.76
CA SER A 1188 6.75 11.48 4.42
C SER A 1188 6.71 10.19 3.61
N LEU A 1189 5.60 9.45 3.67
CA LEU A 1189 5.37 8.22 2.89
C LEU A 1189 5.06 8.51 1.41
N GLY A 1190 5.11 9.78 0.98
CA GLY A 1190 5.02 10.18 -0.43
C GLY A 1190 3.67 9.88 -1.09
N SER A 1191 2.69 9.49 -0.29
CA SER A 1191 1.42 8.97 -0.76
C SER A 1191 0.32 9.77 -0.09
N SER A 1192 -0.46 10.51 -0.87
CA SER A 1192 -1.76 11.06 -0.44
C SER A 1192 -2.80 9.97 -0.11
N ASN A 1193 -2.36 8.71 0.04
CA ASN A 1193 -3.15 7.54 -0.27
C ASN A 1193 -3.18 6.45 0.81
N PHE A 1194 -2.32 6.50 1.83
CA PHE A 1194 -2.58 5.73 3.05
C PHE A 1194 -3.65 6.48 3.86
N GLU A 1195 -4.79 5.86 4.15
CA GLU A 1195 -5.62 6.32 5.28
C GLU A 1195 -4.98 5.76 6.57
N PRO A 1196 -4.13 6.54 7.26
CA PRO A 1196 -3.10 6.04 8.17
C PRO A 1196 -3.58 5.97 9.62
N VAL A 1197 -4.87 5.74 9.84
CA VAL A 1197 -5.48 5.94 11.16
C VAL A 1197 -5.45 4.66 11.98
N ASP A 1198 -5.39 3.48 11.38
CA ASP A 1198 -5.73 2.24 12.09
C ASP A 1198 -4.61 1.70 13.00
N GLY A 1199 -3.35 1.69 12.53
CA GLY A 1199 -2.21 1.30 13.39
C GLY A 1199 -1.99 2.29 14.53
N LEU A 1200 -2.10 3.59 14.24
CA LEU A 1200 -2.01 4.65 15.24
C LEU A 1200 -3.23 4.65 16.19
N ALA A 1201 -4.41 4.24 15.72
CA ALA A 1201 -5.58 4.04 16.56
C ALA A 1201 -5.37 2.91 17.57
N LEU A 1202 -4.79 1.78 17.15
CA LEU A 1202 -4.45 0.69 18.06
C LEU A 1202 -3.42 1.13 19.12
N LEU A 1203 -2.46 1.99 18.74
CA LEU A 1203 -1.52 2.60 19.67
C LEU A 1203 -2.21 3.55 20.67
N CYS A 1204 -3.17 4.36 20.22
CA CYS A 1204 -4.00 5.19 21.12
C CYS A 1204 -4.82 4.32 22.08
N LEU A 1205 -5.46 3.25 21.58
CA LEU A 1205 -6.21 2.30 22.40
C LEU A 1205 -5.32 1.63 23.45
N LEU A 1206 -4.07 1.28 23.08
CA LEU A 1206 -3.08 0.74 24.01
C LEU A 1206 -2.74 1.75 25.11
N ASN A 1207 -2.55 3.03 24.76
CA ASN A 1207 -2.29 4.09 25.73
C ASN A 1207 -3.46 4.29 26.70
N GLU A 1208 -4.69 4.33 26.20
CA GLU A 1208 -5.90 4.42 27.02
C GLU A 1208 -6.02 3.21 27.97
N TRP A 1209 -5.83 2.00 27.43
CA TRP A 1209 -5.90 0.75 28.21
C TRP A 1209 -4.89 0.72 29.35
N THR A 1210 -3.63 1.06 29.07
CA THR A 1210 -2.55 1.05 30.07
C THR A 1210 -2.70 2.17 31.09
N THR A 1211 -3.19 3.34 30.68
CA THR A 1211 -3.50 4.46 31.60
C THR A 1211 -4.59 4.09 32.60
N GLN A 1212 -5.71 3.52 32.14
CA GLN A 1212 -6.80 3.08 33.02
C GLN A 1212 -6.36 2.03 34.05
N ARG A 1213 -5.36 1.21 33.70
CA ARG A 1213 -4.86 0.11 34.55
C ARG A 1213 -3.61 0.45 35.34
N LYS A 1214 -3.11 1.70 35.26
CA LYS A 1214 -1.85 2.14 35.88
C LYS A 1214 -0.64 1.26 35.48
N SER A 1215 -0.57 0.90 34.20
CA SER A 1215 0.56 0.16 33.60
C SER A 1215 1.28 0.96 32.50
N SER A 1216 1.14 2.29 32.55
CA SER A 1216 1.95 3.23 31.78
C SER A 1216 3.11 3.72 32.64
N HIS A 1217 4.32 3.70 32.10
CA HIS A 1217 5.57 4.01 32.78
C HIS A 1217 6.33 5.08 31.99
N VAL A 1218 7.09 5.91 32.70
CA VAL A 1218 8.00 6.88 32.09
C VAL A 1218 9.43 6.41 32.32
N TRP A 1219 10.20 6.29 31.24
CA TRP A 1219 11.63 6.00 31.28
C TRP A 1219 12.39 7.24 30.85
N VAL A 1220 12.98 7.94 31.82
CA VAL A 1220 13.84 9.09 31.56
C VAL A 1220 15.24 8.59 31.23
N VAL A 1221 15.76 8.96 30.07
CA VAL A 1221 17.12 8.61 29.63
C VAL A 1221 18.06 9.67 30.19
N GLU A 1222 18.92 9.27 31.13
CA GLU A 1222 19.98 10.11 31.70
C GLU A 1222 21.22 10.18 30.80
#